data_AF-A0A9J5X3S6-F1
#
_entry.id   AF-A0A9J5X3S6-F1
#
_cell.length_a   1.000
_cell.length_b   1.000
_cell.length_c   1.000
_cell.angle_alpha   90.00
_cell.angle_beta   90.00
_cell.angle_gamma   90.00
#
_symmetry.space_group_name_H-M   'P 1'
#
loop_
_entity.id
_entity.type
_entity.pdbx_description
1 polymer ?
#
loop_
_entity_poly.entity_id
_entity_poly.type
_entity_poly.pdbx_seq_one_letter_code
_entity_poly.pdbx_strand_id
1 'polypeptide(L)'
;MKVERKQSVVLVPFLLLGHLTPILQLGSILYSQGFSVIVAHTQHNAPNYSNHPQFVFHSMDDGLKGMDMSFLGLKSIYRMNESCKAPLRNYLVRMMEEEEEGDQLACIIYDNIMFFVDDVATQLRLPSIVLRPYSAAYLYSMLTILQQPEKYFPFKDSQLLDLLPELHPLRFKDIPINIVNNTVHAPILNFSRSTSDIGSSVATIWNTMQDLEKSLLLRLQEHYKVSFFTLGPFHKMAPMASSTSILEEDNSCIEWLDRQAPNSVLYVILGSLMRIDDKELIETAWGLVNSDQPFLWVIRPGSVYGFQCAEALPDVLRKWPFLADQPVNARYMSQIYKVGFELEVMERTERNSKKTKMKVERKQSVVLVPYLLQGHLTPMLQLGSILHSQGFSVIVAHTEYNSPNYSNHPEFIFHSMDDGLKGIDMSFPSVKSIHCMNESCKAPLRNYLVRMMEEEQEEDVQGDQLTCIIYDNNMFFVDDVATQLRLPSIVLHTFSAACMNSMATISQQPEKYFPFEDSQLLDPLPELHPLRFKDVPIPAFNNTVAEHILDFYRAMSDIGSSVATIWNTMQDLESSMLLRLQEHYKVPFFPIGPLHKMAPLASSTSILEEDNSCIEWLDRQAPNSVLYVSLGSLVRIDDKELIETAWGLANSDQPFLWVIRPGSVSGFQCAEALPDGFEKMVGERGRIVKWAPQKQVLAHPSVAGFFTHCGWNSTVESICEQVPMICRPFLGDQPVNARYLSQIYKVGFELEAIERTVIEKTIRKLMLTEEGKDVKKRVVDMKQNIVAAMQIEGTSHKNLNDLVDFISALPSRLTPPLPIVGAIMSSNHIASKCIIES
;
A
#
# COMPACT_ATOMS: atom_id res chain seq x y z
N MET A 1 -25.50 -47.63 46.52
CA MET A 1 -24.42 -47.17 45.63
C MET A 1 -24.36 -45.66 45.75
N LYS A 2 -23.27 -45.08 46.30
CA LYS A 2 -23.03 -43.64 46.15
C LYS A 2 -22.73 -43.42 44.67
N VAL A 3 -23.57 -42.65 43.98
CA VAL A 3 -23.23 -42.16 42.64
C VAL A 3 -21.99 -41.29 42.83
N GLU A 4 -20.83 -41.70 42.31
CA GLU A 4 -19.67 -40.83 42.26
C GLU A 4 -20.05 -39.61 41.40
N ARG A 5 -20.16 -38.44 42.03
CA ARG A 5 -20.37 -37.18 41.31
C ARG A 5 -19.12 -36.93 40.48
N LYS A 6 -19.25 -36.80 39.16
CA LYS A 6 -18.13 -36.37 38.33
C LYS A 6 -17.84 -34.89 38.60
N GLN A 7 -16.56 -34.55 38.57
CA GLN A 7 -16.12 -33.16 38.69
C GLN A 7 -16.03 -32.56 37.29
N SER A 8 -16.67 -31.41 37.09
CA SER A 8 -16.66 -30.68 35.82
C SER A 8 -15.60 -29.60 35.81
N VAL A 9 -14.89 -29.45 34.69
CA VAL A 9 -13.93 -28.38 34.44
C VAL A 9 -14.38 -27.58 33.22
N VAL A 10 -14.38 -26.26 33.35
CA VAL A 10 -14.69 -25.35 32.24
C VAL A 10 -13.38 -24.83 31.65
N LEU A 11 -13.21 -24.99 30.34
CA LEU A 11 -12.07 -24.55 29.57
C LEU A 11 -12.47 -23.33 28.72
N VAL A 12 -11.73 -22.24 28.81
CA VAL A 12 -11.98 -21.02 28.01
C VAL A 12 -10.78 -20.75 27.08
N PRO A 13 -10.80 -21.28 25.83
CA PRO A 13 -9.77 -21.01 24.83
C PRO A 13 -9.76 -19.57 24.34
N PHE A 14 -8.58 -19.11 23.90
CA PHE A 14 -8.47 -18.04 22.92
C PHE A 14 -8.63 -18.59 21.49
N LEU A 15 -9.26 -17.83 20.60
CA LEU A 15 -9.75 -18.29 19.29
C LEU A 15 -8.67 -18.68 18.26
N LEU A 16 -7.40 -18.36 18.50
CA LEU A 16 -6.31 -18.72 17.58
C LEU A 16 -5.87 -20.16 17.80
N LEU A 17 -5.57 -20.88 16.71
CA LEU A 17 -5.21 -22.31 16.74
C LEU A 17 -4.06 -22.65 17.71
N GLY A 18 -3.03 -21.79 17.79
CA GLY A 18 -1.91 -21.97 18.72
C GLY A 18 -2.29 -21.93 20.21
N HIS A 19 -3.49 -21.45 20.53
CA HIS A 19 -4.04 -21.34 21.88
C HIS A 19 -5.19 -22.33 22.10
N LEU A 20 -6.10 -22.44 21.14
CA LEU A 20 -7.23 -23.37 21.16
C LEU A 20 -6.77 -24.84 21.16
N THR A 21 -5.76 -25.19 20.36
CA THR A 21 -5.29 -26.58 20.27
C THR A 21 -4.72 -27.09 21.60
N PRO A 22 -3.77 -26.39 22.26
CA PRO A 22 -3.26 -26.81 23.57
C PRO A 22 -4.35 -27.00 24.64
N ILE A 23 -5.35 -26.12 24.71
CA ILE A 23 -6.38 -26.24 25.75
C ILE A 23 -7.32 -27.42 25.50
N LEU A 24 -7.62 -27.76 24.24
CA LEU A 24 -8.39 -28.97 23.90
C LEU A 24 -7.60 -30.24 24.21
N GLN A 25 -6.28 -30.23 23.99
CA GLN A 25 -5.39 -31.33 24.37
C GLN A 25 -5.34 -31.49 25.89
N LEU A 26 -5.25 -30.39 26.64
CA LEU A 26 -5.37 -30.41 28.10
C LEU A 26 -6.73 -30.97 28.55
N GLY A 27 -7.82 -30.57 27.89
CA GLY A 27 -9.15 -31.14 28.11
C GLY A 27 -9.17 -32.66 27.92
N SER A 28 -8.49 -33.17 26.90
CA SER A 28 -8.43 -34.61 26.63
C SER A 28 -7.65 -35.35 27.72
N ILE A 29 -6.58 -34.74 28.24
CA ILE A 29 -5.83 -35.25 29.39
C ILE A 29 -6.73 -35.28 30.63
N LEU A 30 -7.42 -34.19 30.95
CA LEU A 30 -8.32 -34.10 32.11
C LEU A 30 -9.47 -35.10 32.02
N TYR A 31 -10.08 -35.24 30.84
CA TYR A 31 -11.13 -36.24 30.61
C TYR A 31 -10.62 -37.67 30.88
N SER A 32 -9.40 -37.99 30.44
CA SER A 32 -8.78 -39.30 30.71
C SER A 32 -8.53 -39.56 32.20
N GLN A 33 -8.46 -38.50 33.01
CA GLN A 33 -8.35 -38.57 34.47
C GLN A 33 -9.72 -38.60 35.18
N GLY A 34 -10.83 -38.66 34.44
CA GLY A 34 -12.18 -38.82 34.98
C GLY A 34 -12.98 -37.53 35.14
N PHE A 35 -12.46 -36.38 34.70
CA PHE A 35 -13.21 -35.12 34.72
C PHE A 35 -14.23 -35.03 33.57
N SER A 36 -15.38 -34.41 33.85
CA SER A 36 -16.29 -33.91 32.82
C SER A 36 -15.70 -32.61 32.25
N VAL A 37 -15.63 -32.46 30.93
CA VAL A 37 -14.96 -31.32 30.28
C VAL A 37 -15.96 -30.49 29.49
N ILE A 38 -15.96 -29.18 29.78
CA ILE A 38 -16.82 -28.20 29.14
C ILE A 38 -15.92 -27.17 28.49
N VAL A 39 -16.16 -26.83 27.23
CA VAL A 39 -15.38 -25.84 26.48
C VAL A 39 -16.28 -24.65 26.15
N ALA A 40 -16.06 -23.53 26.83
CA ALA A 40 -16.73 -22.27 26.56
C ALA A 40 -15.89 -21.46 25.56
N HIS A 41 -16.21 -21.55 24.27
CA HIS A 41 -15.45 -20.96 23.17
C HIS A 41 -16.16 -19.77 22.53
N THR A 42 -15.41 -18.93 21.82
CA THR A 42 -15.96 -17.83 21.03
C THR A 42 -16.66 -18.31 19.76
N GLN A 43 -17.56 -17.50 19.20
CA GLN A 43 -18.26 -17.81 17.94
C GLN A 43 -17.30 -17.93 16.75
N HIS A 44 -16.30 -17.05 16.66
CA HIS A 44 -15.28 -17.15 15.61
C HIS A 44 -14.29 -18.28 15.92
N ASN A 45 -13.90 -19.02 14.87
CA ASN A 45 -13.03 -20.20 14.94
C ASN A 45 -13.51 -21.24 15.97
N ALA A 46 -14.79 -21.57 15.95
CA ALA A 46 -15.35 -22.62 16.80
C ALA A 46 -14.61 -23.96 16.58
N PRO A 47 -14.33 -24.72 17.64
CA PRO A 47 -13.68 -26.02 17.54
C PRO A 47 -14.60 -27.02 16.81
N ASN A 48 -14.01 -27.99 16.11
CA ASN A 48 -14.80 -29.07 15.53
C ASN A 48 -15.28 -30.03 16.63
N TYR A 49 -16.56 -29.94 16.97
CA TYR A 49 -17.17 -30.74 18.05
C TYR A 49 -17.04 -32.25 17.81
N SER A 50 -17.00 -32.68 16.55
CA SER A 50 -16.91 -34.09 16.16
C SER A 50 -15.60 -34.74 16.59
N ASN A 51 -14.54 -33.94 16.79
CA ASN A 51 -13.23 -34.42 17.21
C ASN A 51 -13.15 -34.62 18.73
N HIS A 52 -14.10 -34.08 19.49
CA HIS A 52 -14.19 -34.28 20.93
C HIS A 52 -15.64 -34.54 21.35
N PRO A 53 -16.27 -35.63 20.89
CA PRO A 53 -17.67 -35.94 21.20
C PRO A 53 -17.93 -36.13 22.71
N GLN A 54 -16.86 -36.33 23.49
CA GLN A 54 -16.90 -36.45 24.94
C GLN A 54 -16.93 -35.11 25.68
N PHE A 55 -16.74 -33.98 25.00
CA PHE A 55 -16.81 -32.64 25.60
C PHE A 55 -18.18 -32.01 25.41
N VAL A 56 -18.56 -31.14 26.34
CA VAL A 56 -19.70 -30.24 26.18
C VAL A 56 -19.19 -28.90 25.65
N PHE A 57 -19.75 -28.39 24.56
CA PHE A 57 -19.36 -27.11 23.98
C PHE A 57 -20.39 -26.03 24.24
N HIS A 58 -19.92 -24.85 24.65
CA HIS A 58 -20.74 -23.65 24.82
C HIS A 58 -20.14 -22.51 23.98
N SER A 59 -20.92 -22.01 23.02
CA SER A 59 -20.49 -20.89 22.18
C SER A 59 -20.92 -19.56 22.80
N MET A 60 -19.99 -18.62 22.87
CA MET A 60 -20.19 -17.26 23.40
C MET A 60 -20.04 -16.23 22.29
N ASP A 61 -20.92 -15.23 22.27
CA ASP A 61 -20.77 -14.07 21.39
C ASP A 61 -19.53 -13.28 21.80
N ASP A 62 -18.59 -13.18 20.88
CA ASP A 62 -17.31 -12.48 21.06
C ASP A 62 -17.39 -11.01 20.66
N GLY A 63 -18.54 -10.55 20.16
CA GLY A 63 -18.74 -9.18 19.71
C GLY A 63 -17.97 -8.82 18.44
N LEU A 64 -17.38 -9.79 17.73
CA LEU A 64 -16.56 -9.60 16.53
C LEU A 64 -17.34 -9.82 15.22
N LYS A 65 -18.66 -10.06 15.29
CA LYS A 65 -19.50 -10.33 14.12
C LYS A 65 -19.37 -9.23 13.05
N GLY A 66 -19.04 -9.64 11.82
CA GLY A 66 -18.85 -8.74 10.68
C GLY A 66 -17.49 -8.05 10.63
N MET A 67 -16.58 -8.32 11.57
CA MET A 67 -15.19 -7.89 11.46
C MET A 67 -14.40 -8.80 10.55
N ASP A 68 -13.45 -8.21 9.83
CA ASP A 68 -12.45 -8.96 9.12
C ASP A 68 -11.51 -9.68 10.11
N MET A 69 -11.75 -10.97 10.33
CA MET A 69 -10.94 -11.83 11.19
C MET A 69 -9.56 -12.16 10.60
N SER A 70 -9.28 -11.63 9.41
CA SER A 70 -8.05 -11.90 8.70
C SER A 70 -6.84 -11.22 9.38
N PHE A 71 -7.06 -10.17 10.19
CA PHE A 71 -6.08 -9.62 11.13
C PHE A 71 -6.69 -9.34 12.52
N LEU A 72 -6.22 -10.04 13.56
CA LEU A 72 -6.71 -9.85 14.93
C LEU A 72 -5.84 -8.85 15.71
N GLY A 73 -6.19 -7.57 15.61
CA GLY A 73 -5.52 -6.49 16.34
C GLY A 73 -5.88 -6.42 17.83
N LEU A 74 -5.08 -5.69 18.62
CA LEU A 74 -5.30 -5.50 20.07
C LEU A 74 -6.71 -4.99 20.42
N LYS A 75 -7.26 -4.07 19.62
CA LYS A 75 -8.63 -3.54 19.82
C LYS A 75 -9.68 -4.65 19.80
N SER A 76 -9.54 -5.60 18.88
CA SER A 76 -10.45 -6.75 18.76
C SER A 76 -10.33 -7.68 19.97
N ILE A 77 -9.11 -7.90 20.48
CA ILE A 77 -8.88 -8.71 21.68
C ILE A 77 -9.53 -8.07 22.93
N TYR A 78 -9.39 -6.76 23.11
CA TYR A 78 -10.05 -6.03 24.20
C TYR A 78 -11.57 -6.08 24.07
N ARG A 79 -12.12 -5.85 22.87
CA ARG A 79 -13.56 -5.93 22.61
C ARG A 79 -14.13 -7.31 22.92
N MET A 80 -13.42 -8.36 22.56
CA MET A 80 -13.79 -9.74 22.87
C MET A 80 -13.78 -10.01 24.38
N ASN A 81 -12.74 -9.55 25.10
CA ASN A 81 -12.68 -9.68 26.57
C ASN A 81 -13.88 -8.99 27.26
N GLU A 82 -14.32 -7.83 26.76
CA GLU A 82 -15.52 -7.17 27.27
C GLU A 82 -16.81 -7.92 26.91
N SER A 83 -16.92 -8.37 25.65
CA SER A 83 -18.15 -8.96 25.11
C SER A 83 -18.44 -10.36 25.66
N CYS A 84 -17.41 -11.18 25.89
CA CYS A 84 -17.54 -12.56 26.40
C CYS A 84 -17.88 -12.64 27.89
N LYS A 85 -17.68 -11.55 28.65
CA LYS A 85 -17.77 -11.53 30.11
C LYS A 85 -19.16 -11.87 30.65
N ALA A 86 -20.19 -11.16 30.18
CA ALA A 86 -21.56 -11.42 30.61
C ALA A 86 -22.11 -12.78 30.13
N PRO A 87 -21.89 -13.21 28.86
CA PRO A 87 -22.24 -14.55 28.41
C PRO A 87 -21.66 -15.67 29.28
N LEU A 88 -20.35 -15.65 29.55
CA LEU A 88 -19.71 -16.67 30.38
C LEU A 88 -20.29 -16.71 31.79
N ARG A 89 -20.40 -15.54 32.44
CA ARG A 89 -20.96 -15.44 33.79
C ARG A 89 -22.36 -16.03 33.86
N ASN A 90 -23.23 -15.68 32.91
CA ASN A 90 -24.62 -16.13 32.89
C ASN A 90 -24.74 -17.64 32.61
N TYR A 91 -23.81 -18.22 31.86
CA TYR A 91 -23.74 -19.66 31.64
C TYR A 91 -23.30 -20.40 32.92
N LEU A 92 -22.23 -19.93 33.57
CA LEU A 92 -21.74 -20.54 34.81
C LEU A 92 -22.74 -20.45 35.97
N VAL A 93 -23.48 -19.33 36.10
CA VAL A 93 -24.54 -19.20 37.12
C VAL A 93 -25.63 -20.25 36.92
N ARG A 94 -26.13 -20.41 35.68
CA ARG A 94 -27.15 -21.43 35.38
C ARG A 94 -26.65 -22.84 35.68
N MET A 95 -25.42 -23.12 35.28
CA MET A 95 -24.77 -24.40 35.60
C MET A 95 -24.70 -24.66 37.10
N MET A 96 -24.30 -23.68 37.90
CA MET A 96 -24.20 -23.79 39.36
C MET A 96 -25.59 -23.92 40.03
N GLU A 97 -26.65 -23.36 39.44
CA GLU A 97 -28.03 -23.48 39.91
C GLU A 97 -28.64 -24.86 39.56
N GLU A 98 -28.24 -25.46 38.44
CA GLU A 98 -28.70 -26.78 37.95
C GLU A 98 -27.96 -27.97 38.61
N GLU A 99 -26.99 -27.73 39.52
CA GLU A 99 -26.16 -28.74 40.20
C GLU A 99 -26.92 -29.73 41.12
N GLU A 100 -28.25 -29.67 41.21
CA GLU A 100 -29.03 -30.57 42.07
C GLU A 100 -29.03 -32.04 41.61
N GLU A 101 -28.73 -32.37 40.34
CA GLU A 101 -28.84 -33.76 39.82
C GLU A 101 -27.62 -34.39 39.12
N GLY A 102 -26.50 -33.70 38.85
CA GLY A 102 -25.31 -34.40 38.34
C GLY A 102 -24.17 -33.55 37.81
N ASP A 103 -23.11 -33.45 38.61
CA ASP A 103 -21.74 -32.93 38.37
C ASP A 103 -21.45 -31.61 39.11
N GLN A 104 -20.35 -31.58 39.87
CA GLN A 104 -19.92 -30.39 40.62
C GLN A 104 -18.85 -29.63 39.81
N LEU A 105 -19.06 -28.33 39.58
CA LEU A 105 -18.07 -27.48 38.92
C LEU A 105 -16.83 -27.30 39.82
N ALA A 106 -15.71 -27.87 39.41
CA ALA A 106 -14.48 -27.89 40.20
C ALA A 106 -13.64 -26.62 40.03
N CYS A 107 -13.39 -26.21 38.79
CA CYS A 107 -12.65 -24.99 38.48
C CYS A 107 -12.86 -24.55 37.02
N ILE A 108 -12.37 -23.34 36.72
CA ILE A 108 -12.25 -22.82 35.37
C ILE A 108 -10.78 -22.69 34.97
N ILE A 109 -10.42 -23.19 33.80
CA ILE A 109 -9.09 -23.09 33.22
C ILE A 109 -9.19 -22.24 31.97
N TYR A 110 -8.39 -21.18 31.86
CA TYR A 110 -8.55 -20.23 30.77
C TYR A 110 -7.20 -19.82 30.17
N ASP A 111 -7.22 -19.53 28.87
CA ASP A 111 -6.07 -18.95 28.19
C ASP A 111 -5.78 -17.55 28.76
N ASN A 112 -4.52 -17.24 29.02
CA ASN A 112 -4.12 -15.96 29.61
C ASN A 112 -4.46 -14.71 28.77
N ILE A 113 -4.82 -14.85 27.48
CA ILE A 113 -5.36 -13.75 26.66
C ILE A 113 -6.83 -13.45 26.97
N MET A 114 -7.54 -14.43 27.53
CA MET A 114 -8.94 -14.31 27.99
C MET A 114 -8.99 -13.79 29.43
N PHE A 115 -8.29 -12.70 29.72
CA PHE A 115 -8.11 -12.17 31.08
C PHE A 115 -9.43 -11.76 31.77
N PHE A 116 -10.53 -11.54 31.03
CA PHE A 116 -11.86 -11.30 31.63
C PHE A 116 -12.36 -12.46 32.51
N VAL A 117 -11.86 -13.68 32.28
CA VAL A 117 -12.30 -14.88 33.00
C VAL A 117 -11.95 -14.81 34.49
N ASP A 118 -10.85 -14.15 34.85
CA ASP A 118 -10.48 -13.95 36.26
C ASP A 118 -11.55 -13.18 37.04
N ASP A 119 -12.08 -12.11 36.45
CA ASP A 119 -13.14 -11.32 37.08
C ASP A 119 -14.44 -12.14 37.20
N VAL A 120 -14.79 -12.92 36.18
CA VAL A 120 -15.96 -13.81 36.24
C VAL A 120 -15.79 -14.86 37.34
N ALA A 121 -14.62 -15.51 37.41
CA ALA A 121 -14.31 -16.51 38.43
C ALA A 121 -14.35 -15.92 39.83
N THR A 122 -13.77 -14.73 40.03
CA THR A 122 -13.79 -13.99 41.29
C THR A 122 -15.21 -13.69 41.74
N GLN A 123 -16.06 -13.17 40.84
CA GLN A 123 -17.45 -12.84 41.15
C GLN A 123 -18.26 -14.07 41.58
N LEU A 124 -17.98 -15.22 40.97
CA LEU A 124 -18.66 -16.48 41.28
C LEU A 124 -17.98 -17.30 42.39
N ARG A 125 -16.84 -16.81 42.92
CA ARG A 125 -16.00 -17.52 43.90
C ARG A 125 -15.57 -18.91 43.43
N LEU A 126 -15.33 -19.05 42.13
CA LEU A 126 -14.85 -20.28 41.50
C LEU A 126 -13.32 -20.27 41.45
N PRO A 127 -12.63 -21.37 41.80
CA PRO A 127 -11.20 -21.47 41.57
C PRO A 127 -10.88 -21.35 40.08
N SER A 128 -9.94 -20.48 39.73
CA SER A 128 -9.46 -20.29 38.36
C SER A 128 -7.98 -20.69 38.23
N ILE A 129 -7.63 -21.20 37.05
CA ILE A 129 -6.28 -21.63 36.69
C ILE A 129 -5.91 -21.01 35.34
N VAL A 130 -4.79 -20.28 35.29
CA VAL A 130 -4.31 -19.68 34.04
C VAL A 130 -3.51 -20.69 33.24
N LEU A 131 -3.96 -20.98 32.01
CA LEU A 131 -3.19 -21.74 31.03
C LEU A 131 -2.32 -20.81 30.19
N ARG A 132 -1.07 -21.19 30.00
CA ARG A 132 -0.09 -20.46 29.20
C ARG A 132 0.49 -21.37 28.11
N PRO A 133 0.08 -21.19 26.84
CA PRO A 133 0.49 -22.05 25.74
C PRO A 133 1.82 -21.64 25.08
N TYR A 134 2.45 -20.54 25.51
CA TYR A 134 3.74 -20.04 25.00
C TYR A 134 4.91 -20.34 25.95
N SER A 135 6.15 -20.04 25.54
CA SER A 135 7.36 -20.33 26.32
C SER A 135 7.51 -19.52 27.61
N ALA A 136 8.14 -20.10 28.62
CA ALA A 136 8.49 -19.38 29.85
C ALA A 136 9.50 -18.25 29.59
N ALA A 137 10.39 -18.43 28.60
CA ALA A 137 11.30 -17.40 28.13
C ALA A 137 10.58 -16.12 27.71
N TYR A 138 9.51 -16.24 26.92
CA TYR A 138 8.73 -15.09 26.47
C TYR A 138 8.17 -14.28 27.66
N LEU A 139 7.51 -14.94 28.61
CA LEU A 139 6.95 -14.24 29.76
C LEU A 139 8.04 -13.60 30.62
N TYR A 140 9.11 -14.33 30.89
CA TYR A 140 10.21 -13.80 31.70
C TYR A 140 10.77 -12.52 31.08
N SER A 141 11.01 -12.52 29.77
CA SER A 141 11.44 -11.32 29.03
C SER A 141 10.44 -10.17 29.14
N MET A 142 9.15 -10.44 28.98
CA MET A 142 8.11 -9.41 29.11
C MET A 142 8.06 -8.84 30.54
N LEU A 143 8.14 -9.67 31.57
CA LEU A 143 8.13 -9.21 32.97
C LEU A 143 9.36 -8.35 33.29
N THR A 144 10.55 -8.75 32.85
CA THR A 144 11.77 -7.94 33.03
C THR A 144 11.63 -6.58 32.34
N ILE A 145 11.11 -6.54 31.11
CA ILE A 145 10.84 -5.29 30.40
C ILE A 145 9.80 -4.44 31.15
N LEU A 146 8.71 -5.04 31.62
CA LEU A 146 7.62 -4.35 32.31
C LEU A 146 8.03 -3.78 33.68
N GLN A 147 9.04 -4.35 34.34
CA GLN A 147 9.56 -3.84 35.61
C GLN A 147 10.35 -2.53 35.43
N GLN A 148 11.03 -2.37 34.30
CA GLN A 148 11.88 -1.20 34.03
C GLN A 148 11.75 -0.76 32.56
N PRO A 149 10.56 -0.37 32.08
CA PRO A 149 10.33 -0.11 30.67
C PRO A 149 11.20 1.04 30.15
N GLU A 150 11.50 2.03 30.99
CA GLU A 150 12.41 3.16 30.71
C GLU A 150 13.85 2.73 30.38
N LYS A 151 14.28 1.53 30.80
CA LYS A 151 15.61 0.99 30.46
C LYS A 151 15.65 0.46 29.02
N TYR A 152 14.51 0.09 28.49
CA TYR A 152 14.37 -0.59 27.21
C TYR A 152 13.77 0.33 26.13
N PHE A 153 13.02 1.37 26.51
CA PHE A 153 12.38 2.31 25.59
C PHE A 153 12.61 3.77 26.01
N PRO A 154 12.77 4.71 25.04
CA PRO A 154 12.98 4.47 23.62
C PRO A 154 14.38 3.93 23.34
N PHE A 155 14.50 2.97 22.43
CA PHE A 155 15.77 2.56 21.84
C PHE A 155 15.91 3.15 20.43
N LYS A 156 17.16 3.37 19.99
CA LYS A 156 17.47 3.87 18.64
C LYS A 156 17.61 2.73 17.65
N ASP A 157 17.37 2.98 16.36
CA ASP A 157 17.55 1.96 15.31
C ASP A 157 18.98 1.41 15.26
N SER A 158 19.98 2.25 15.58
CA SER A 158 21.37 1.83 15.70
C SER A 158 21.59 0.75 16.76
N GLN A 159 20.68 0.61 17.73
CA GLN A 159 20.75 -0.36 18.82
C GLN A 159 20.00 -1.65 18.51
N LEU A 160 19.31 -1.78 17.36
CA LEU A 160 18.49 -2.95 17.03
C LEU A 160 19.25 -4.28 17.13
N LEU A 161 20.55 -4.26 16.80
CA LEU A 161 21.41 -5.43 16.85
C LEU A 161 22.12 -5.62 18.20
N ASP A 162 22.04 -4.64 19.10
CA ASP A 162 22.67 -4.69 20.42
C ASP A 162 21.95 -5.69 21.32
N LEU A 163 22.73 -6.41 22.13
CA LEU A 163 22.21 -7.36 23.11
C LEU A 163 21.56 -6.63 24.30
N LEU A 164 20.48 -7.20 24.80
CA LEU A 164 19.82 -6.79 26.03
C LEU A 164 20.58 -7.41 27.23
N PRO A 165 21.25 -6.61 28.09
CA PRO A 165 22.16 -7.13 29.11
C PRO A 165 21.51 -8.12 30.09
N GLU A 166 20.24 -7.92 30.43
CA GLU A 166 19.49 -8.77 31.38
C GLU A 166 18.71 -9.90 30.71
N LEU A 167 18.62 -9.87 29.37
CA LEU A 167 17.79 -10.79 28.58
C LEU A 167 18.60 -11.53 27.52
N HIS A 168 19.91 -11.69 27.72
CA HIS A 168 20.76 -12.43 26.80
C HIS A 168 20.18 -13.83 26.47
N PRO A 169 20.07 -14.23 25.19
CA PRO A 169 20.71 -13.64 24.01
C PRO A 169 19.84 -12.64 23.22
N LEU A 170 18.75 -12.13 23.78
CA LEU A 170 17.84 -11.23 23.06
C LEU A 170 18.51 -9.89 22.73
N ARG A 171 18.16 -9.34 21.56
CA ARG A 171 18.53 -7.99 21.11
C ARG A 171 17.32 -7.07 21.13
N PHE A 172 17.53 -5.78 20.95
CA PHE A 172 16.43 -4.81 20.86
C PHE A 172 15.44 -5.15 19.73
N LYS A 173 15.91 -5.66 18.59
CA LYS A 173 15.01 -6.11 17.50
C LYS A 173 14.20 -7.37 17.80
N ASP A 174 14.60 -8.15 18.81
CA ASP A 174 13.92 -9.39 19.19
C ASP A 174 12.77 -9.11 20.17
N ILE A 175 12.62 -7.86 20.63
CA ILE A 175 11.44 -7.40 21.37
C ILE A 175 10.23 -7.41 20.42
N PRO A 176 9.07 -7.96 20.82
CA PRO A 176 7.93 -8.15 19.92
C PRO A 176 7.58 -6.88 19.13
N ILE A 177 7.46 -7.06 17.81
CA ILE A 177 7.51 -6.06 16.72
C ILE A 177 6.49 -4.91 16.82
N ASN A 178 5.57 -4.94 17.79
CA ASN A 178 4.44 -4.04 17.95
C ASN A 178 4.54 -3.15 19.19
N ILE A 179 5.75 -2.84 19.71
CA ILE A 179 5.92 -1.70 20.61
C ILE A 179 5.94 -0.44 19.74
N VAL A 180 4.73 -0.09 19.30
CA VAL A 180 4.34 0.68 18.11
C VAL A 180 5.10 1.99 17.86
N ASN A 181 5.87 2.54 18.82
CA ASN A 181 6.59 3.81 18.63
C ASN A 181 7.91 3.89 19.42
N ASN A 182 8.51 2.77 19.83
CA ASN A 182 9.62 2.77 20.80
C ASN A 182 9.28 3.57 22.07
N THR A 183 8.02 3.61 22.51
CA THR A 183 7.61 4.41 23.69
C THR A 183 7.21 3.53 24.85
N VAL A 184 7.41 4.06 26.06
CA VAL A 184 7.05 3.42 27.34
C VAL A 184 5.53 3.26 27.52
N HIS A 185 4.71 3.92 26.70
CA HIS A 185 3.25 3.90 26.78
C HIS A 185 2.56 3.12 25.65
N ALA A 186 3.30 2.25 24.94
CA ALA A 186 2.73 1.49 23.84
C ALA A 186 1.55 0.58 24.30
N PRO A 187 0.43 0.51 23.55
CA PRO A 187 -0.73 -0.34 23.86
C PRO A 187 -0.38 -1.81 24.12
N ILE A 188 0.67 -2.31 23.48
CA ILE A 188 1.17 -3.68 23.66
C ILE A 188 1.76 -3.91 25.06
N LEU A 189 2.31 -2.89 25.74
CA LEU A 189 2.80 -3.01 27.11
C LEU A 189 1.64 -3.19 28.08
N ASN A 190 0.53 -2.48 27.86
CA ASN A 190 -0.70 -2.68 28.64
C ASN A 190 -1.29 -4.08 28.39
N PHE A 191 -1.32 -4.53 27.14
CA PHE A 191 -1.71 -5.90 26.81
C PHE A 191 -0.81 -6.94 27.49
N SER A 192 0.50 -6.71 27.47
CA SER A 192 1.48 -7.59 28.12
C SER A 192 1.29 -7.62 29.64
N ARG A 193 0.93 -6.49 30.28
CA ARG A 193 0.55 -6.45 31.70
C ARG A 193 -0.68 -7.31 31.97
N SER A 194 -1.76 -7.11 31.21
CA SER A 194 -3.02 -7.87 31.36
C SER A 194 -2.82 -9.37 31.19
N THR A 195 -1.97 -9.79 30.25
CA THR A 195 -1.72 -11.21 29.94
C THR A 195 -0.66 -11.86 30.83
N SER A 196 0.19 -11.05 31.46
CA SER A 196 1.17 -11.51 32.47
C SER A 196 0.53 -11.66 33.84
N ASP A 197 -0.49 -10.87 34.15
CA ASP A 197 -1.22 -10.98 35.41
C ASP A 197 -1.92 -12.35 35.53
N ILE A 198 -1.93 -12.89 36.75
CA ILE A 198 -2.71 -14.09 37.10
C ILE A 198 -3.96 -13.74 37.90
N GLY A 199 -4.11 -12.48 38.31
CA GLY A 199 -5.24 -11.98 39.07
C GLY A 199 -5.45 -12.77 40.36
N SER A 200 -6.67 -13.29 40.53
CA SER A 200 -7.06 -14.11 41.68
C SER A 200 -6.80 -15.62 41.49
N SER A 201 -6.24 -16.03 40.35
CA SER A 201 -6.07 -17.44 40.01
C SER A 201 -5.21 -18.19 41.02
N VAL A 202 -5.65 -19.40 41.38
CA VAL A 202 -5.01 -20.22 42.43
C VAL A 202 -3.83 -21.03 41.91
N ALA A 203 -3.71 -21.15 40.60
CA ALA A 203 -2.65 -21.89 39.93
C ALA A 203 -2.38 -21.38 38.51
N THR A 204 -1.25 -21.78 37.95
CA THR A 204 -0.95 -21.66 36.52
C THR A 204 -0.46 -22.99 35.95
N ILE A 205 -0.89 -23.28 34.72
CA ILE A 205 -0.44 -24.42 33.92
C ILE A 205 0.35 -23.89 32.73
N TRP A 206 1.51 -24.49 32.50
CA TRP A 206 2.42 -24.12 31.42
C TRP A 206 2.61 -25.29 30.45
N ASN A 207 2.35 -25.07 29.16
CA ASN A 207 2.56 -26.09 28.11
C ASN A 207 4.06 -26.17 27.73
N THR A 208 4.88 -26.62 28.68
CA THR A 208 6.33 -26.76 28.53
C THR A 208 6.85 -27.91 29.40
N MET A 209 8.13 -28.23 29.26
CA MET A 209 8.83 -29.23 30.07
C MET A 209 9.82 -28.54 30.99
N GLN A 210 9.91 -28.99 32.25
CA GLN A 210 10.85 -28.41 33.21
C GLN A 210 12.29 -28.48 32.73
N ASP A 211 12.71 -29.57 32.09
CA ASP A 211 14.07 -29.72 31.58
C ASP A 211 14.41 -28.77 30.43
N LEU A 212 13.40 -28.26 29.71
CA LEU A 212 13.57 -27.33 28.59
C LEU A 212 13.84 -25.89 29.06
N GLU A 213 13.13 -25.44 30.10
CA GLU A 213 13.13 -24.03 30.54
C GLU A 213 13.42 -23.85 32.04
N LYS A 214 14.09 -24.83 32.68
CA LYS A 214 14.25 -24.97 34.13
C LYS A 214 14.57 -23.67 34.88
N SER A 215 15.62 -22.97 34.44
CA SER A 215 16.11 -21.76 35.13
C SER A 215 15.09 -20.62 35.12
N LEU A 216 14.33 -20.49 34.02
CA LEU A 216 13.31 -19.45 33.86
C LEU A 216 12.07 -19.81 34.66
N LEU A 217 11.64 -21.08 34.62
CA LEU A 217 10.49 -21.58 35.37
C LEU A 217 10.67 -21.39 36.89
N LEU A 218 11.86 -21.65 37.43
CA LEU A 218 12.16 -21.40 38.84
C LEU A 218 12.01 -19.92 39.22
N ARG A 219 12.51 -19.00 38.39
CA ARG A 219 12.36 -17.55 38.61
C ARG A 219 10.90 -17.10 38.54
N LEU A 220 10.13 -17.65 37.59
CA LEU A 220 8.70 -17.36 37.48
C LEU A 220 7.89 -17.93 38.66
N GLN A 221 8.26 -19.10 39.16
CA GLN A 221 7.64 -19.70 40.35
C GLN A 221 7.86 -18.82 41.60
N GLU A 222 9.06 -18.25 41.77
CA GLU A 222 9.34 -17.26 42.82
C GLU A 222 8.50 -15.99 42.67
N HIS A 223 8.22 -15.58 41.43
CA HIS A 223 7.43 -14.39 41.13
C HIS A 223 5.94 -14.55 41.47
N TYR A 224 5.29 -15.61 41.00
CA TYR A 224 3.83 -15.76 41.08
C TYR A 224 3.33 -16.35 42.40
N LYS A 225 4.15 -17.07 43.16
CA LYS A 225 3.80 -17.64 44.48
C LYS A 225 2.46 -18.42 44.56
N VAL A 226 1.97 -18.91 43.43
CA VAL A 226 0.80 -19.81 43.32
C VAL A 226 1.25 -21.21 42.94
N SER A 227 0.31 -22.16 42.92
CA SER A 227 0.62 -23.51 42.43
C SER A 227 1.04 -23.44 40.96
N PHE A 228 2.21 -24.01 40.65
CA PHE A 228 2.87 -23.85 39.37
C PHE A 228 3.06 -25.21 38.71
N PHE A 229 2.32 -25.48 37.63
CA PHE A 229 2.33 -26.76 36.94
C PHE A 229 2.98 -26.64 35.57
N THR A 230 3.99 -27.47 35.31
CA THR A 230 4.62 -27.59 33.98
C THR A 230 4.17 -28.91 33.38
N LEU A 231 3.27 -28.83 32.42
CA LEU A 231 2.58 -29.98 31.84
C LEU A 231 2.72 -29.83 30.33
N GLY A 232 3.62 -30.57 29.71
CA GLY A 232 3.81 -30.49 28.27
C GLY A 232 4.88 -31.43 27.70
N PRO A 233 4.98 -31.50 26.37
CA PRO A 233 4.05 -30.86 25.44
C PRO A 233 2.74 -31.65 25.35
N PHE A 234 1.60 -30.98 25.47
CA PHE A 234 0.29 -31.65 25.59
C PHE A 234 -0.01 -32.62 24.45
N HIS A 235 0.41 -32.32 23.22
CA HIS A 235 0.20 -33.17 22.05
C HIS A 235 0.85 -34.56 22.16
N LYS A 236 1.83 -34.77 23.06
CA LYS A 236 2.39 -36.10 23.37
C LYS A 236 1.74 -36.77 24.57
N MET A 237 1.11 -36.00 25.43
CA MET A 237 0.51 -36.48 26.69
C MET A 237 -0.97 -36.82 26.55
N ALA A 238 -1.67 -36.15 25.63
CA ALA A 238 -3.07 -36.43 25.35
C ALA A 238 -3.22 -37.88 24.85
N PRO A 239 -4.19 -38.66 25.36
CA PRO A 239 -4.52 -39.96 24.80
C PRO A 239 -4.78 -39.79 23.31
N MET A 240 -4.25 -40.67 22.45
CA MET A 240 -4.42 -40.56 21.00
C MET A 240 -5.91 -40.42 20.65
N ALA A 241 -6.32 -39.21 20.31
CA ALA A 241 -7.68 -38.86 19.96
C ALA A 241 -7.61 -37.85 18.81
N SER A 242 -8.38 -38.14 17.78
CA SER A 242 -8.97 -37.25 16.77
C SER A 242 -8.37 -35.86 16.63
N SER A 243 -7.95 -35.53 15.41
CA SER A 243 -7.51 -34.21 14.94
C SER A 243 -8.03 -33.06 15.80
N THR A 244 -7.14 -32.28 16.42
CA THR A 244 -7.54 -31.06 17.12
C THR A 244 -7.65 -29.86 16.17
N SER A 245 -7.46 -30.09 14.86
CA SER A 245 -7.48 -29.05 13.85
C SER A 245 -8.91 -28.60 13.56
N ILE A 246 -9.09 -27.29 13.44
CA ILE A 246 -10.31 -26.67 12.92
C ILE A 246 -10.34 -26.76 11.38
N LEU A 247 -9.17 -26.91 10.77
CA LEU A 247 -8.99 -27.09 9.33
C LEU A 247 -8.95 -28.58 9.00
N GLU A 248 -9.46 -28.94 7.82
CA GLU A 248 -9.34 -30.30 7.30
C GLU A 248 -7.85 -30.69 7.15
N GLU A 249 -7.48 -31.86 7.67
CA GLU A 249 -6.10 -32.33 7.61
C GLU A 249 -5.80 -33.01 6.28
N ASP A 250 -4.88 -32.43 5.51
CA ASP A 250 -4.35 -33.06 4.31
C ASP A 250 -3.25 -34.07 4.66
N ASN A 251 -3.63 -35.34 4.70
CA ASN A 251 -2.71 -36.44 4.97
C ASN A 251 -1.85 -36.86 3.76
N SER A 252 -2.07 -36.28 2.57
CA SER A 252 -1.29 -36.64 1.36
C SER A 252 0.19 -36.27 1.49
N CYS A 253 0.51 -35.25 2.27
CA CYS A 253 1.88 -34.83 2.54
C CYS A 253 2.68 -35.91 3.30
N ILE A 254 2.02 -36.78 4.06
CA ILE A 254 2.68 -37.87 4.80
C ILE A 254 3.28 -38.90 3.85
N GLU A 255 2.53 -39.31 2.81
CA GLU A 255 3.04 -40.25 1.81
C GLU A 255 4.24 -39.67 1.05
N TRP A 256 4.26 -38.36 0.82
CA TRP A 256 5.41 -37.68 0.23
C TRP A 256 6.62 -37.66 1.18
N LEU A 257 6.40 -37.38 2.47
CA LEU A 257 7.43 -37.37 3.50
C LEU A 257 8.06 -38.76 3.69
N ASP A 258 7.26 -39.83 3.65
CA ASP A 258 7.72 -41.22 3.76
C ASP A 258 8.71 -41.62 2.66
N ARG A 259 8.73 -40.90 1.54
CA ARG A 259 9.66 -41.11 0.42
C ARG A 259 10.95 -40.29 0.52
N GLN A 260 11.04 -39.37 1.48
CA GLN A 260 12.22 -38.52 1.67
C GLN A 260 13.24 -39.20 2.59
N ALA A 261 14.50 -38.78 2.50
CA ALA A 261 15.50 -39.26 3.44
C ALA A 261 15.21 -38.70 4.86
N PRO A 262 15.49 -39.46 5.93
CA PRO A 262 15.34 -38.96 7.29
C PRO A 262 16.15 -37.67 7.50
N ASN A 263 15.55 -36.66 8.13
CA ASN A 263 16.14 -35.35 8.40
C ASN A 263 16.54 -34.54 7.14
N SER A 264 15.97 -34.83 5.96
CA SER A 264 16.30 -34.14 4.71
C SER A 264 15.28 -33.11 4.23
N VAL A 265 14.20 -32.87 4.99
CA VAL A 265 13.10 -32.00 4.58
C VAL A 265 13.00 -30.79 5.49
N LEU A 266 13.01 -29.61 4.91
CA LEU A 266 12.72 -28.36 5.61
C LEU A 266 11.20 -28.19 5.76
N TYR A 267 10.71 -28.08 6.99
CA TYR A 267 9.30 -27.79 7.26
C TYR A 267 9.08 -26.30 7.47
N VAL A 268 8.24 -25.68 6.64
CA VAL A 268 7.99 -24.23 6.64
C VAL A 268 6.52 -23.99 6.98
N ILE A 269 6.27 -23.25 8.07
CA ILE A 269 4.93 -22.84 8.49
C ILE A 269 5.02 -21.49 9.21
N LEU A 270 4.08 -20.58 8.92
CA LEU A 270 4.06 -19.22 9.48
C LEU A 270 3.07 -19.08 10.65
N GLY A 271 2.58 -20.20 11.18
CA GLY A 271 1.60 -20.22 12.27
C GLY A 271 0.22 -19.70 11.88
N SER A 272 -0.61 -19.41 12.88
CA SER A 272 -2.03 -19.09 12.70
C SER A 272 -2.34 -17.60 12.59
N LEU A 273 -1.38 -16.72 12.91
CA LEU A 273 -1.59 -15.28 12.97
C LEU A 273 -0.80 -14.51 11.92
N MET A 274 0.46 -14.91 11.67
CA MET A 274 1.32 -14.16 10.76
C MET A 274 0.73 -14.12 9.35
N ARG A 275 1.00 -12.99 8.72
CA ARG A 275 0.79 -12.75 7.31
C ARG A 275 2.13 -12.38 6.71
N ILE A 276 2.36 -12.90 5.52
CA ILE A 276 3.43 -12.45 4.66
C ILE A 276 2.81 -11.61 3.56
N ASP A 277 3.49 -10.54 3.17
CA ASP A 277 3.13 -9.85 1.94
C ASP A 277 3.60 -10.64 0.71
N ASP A 278 3.21 -10.18 -0.47
CA ASP A 278 3.53 -10.86 -1.73
C ASP A 278 5.03 -10.94 -1.98
N LYS A 279 5.78 -9.93 -1.54
CA LYS A 279 7.23 -9.89 -1.69
C LYS A 279 7.87 -10.91 -0.76
N GLU A 280 7.50 -10.94 0.51
CA GLU A 280 7.98 -11.92 1.48
C GLU A 280 7.62 -13.35 1.05
N LEU A 281 6.42 -13.57 0.49
CA LEU A 281 6.02 -14.84 -0.11
C LEU A 281 6.94 -15.24 -1.26
N ILE A 282 7.15 -14.35 -2.22
CA ILE A 282 7.98 -14.61 -3.41
C ILE A 282 9.44 -14.84 -3.03
N GLU A 283 10.02 -14.01 -2.17
CA GLU A 283 11.40 -14.15 -1.71
C GLU A 283 11.61 -15.42 -0.87
N THR A 284 10.63 -15.78 -0.03
CA THR A 284 10.67 -17.05 0.71
C THR A 284 10.59 -18.23 -0.25
N ALA A 285 9.71 -18.17 -1.26
CA ALA A 285 9.59 -19.20 -2.28
C ALA A 285 10.91 -19.38 -3.06
N TRP A 286 11.53 -18.28 -3.49
CA TRP A 286 12.83 -18.30 -4.16
C TRP A 286 13.94 -18.79 -3.24
N GLY A 287 13.95 -18.40 -1.97
CA GLY A 287 14.91 -18.90 -1.00
C GLY A 287 14.81 -20.41 -0.80
N LEU A 288 13.59 -20.94 -0.72
CA LEU A 288 13.33 -22.38 -0.61
C LEU A 288 13.77 -23.13 -1.87
N VAL A 289 13.42 -22.61 -3.05
CA VAL A 289 13.82 -23.17 -4.34
C VAL A 289 15.35 -23.17 -4.50
N ASN A 290 16.00 -22.05 -4.23
CA ASN A 290 17.45 -21.89 -4.37
C ASN A 290 18.25 -22.61 -3.27
N SER A 291 17.60 -23.13 -2.23
CA SER A 291 18.27 -23.93 -1.19
C SER A 291 18.67 -25.33 -1.66
N ASP A 292 18.11 -25.79 -2.79
CA ASP A 292 18.23 -27.16 -3.30
C ASP A 292 17.86 -28.24 -2.26
N GLN A 293 17.14 -27.88 -1.19
CA GLN A 293 16.64 -28.81 -0.18
C GLN A 293 15.18 -29.18 -0.46
N PRO A 294 14.78 -30.44 -0.25
CA PRO A 294 13.37 -30.80 -0.13
C PRO A 294 12.72 -29.96 0.96
N PHE A 295 11.55 -29.38 0.68
CA PHE A 295 10.80 -28.62 1.68
C PHE A 295 9.31 -28.94 1.62
N LEU A 296 8.66 -28.87 2.78
CA LEU A 296 7.21 -28.93 2.95
C LEU A 296 6.76 -27.57 3.48
N TRP A 297 5.98 -26.84 2.67
CA TRP A 297 5.51 -25.51 3.04
C TRP A 297 3.98 -25.49 3.19
N VAL A 298 3.52 -25.14 4.39
CA VAL A 298 2.10 -24.97 4.71
C VAL A 298 1.70 -23.50 4.49
N ILE A 299 0.89 -23.27 3.46
CA ILE A 299 0.28 -21.96 3.16
C ILE A 299 -1.21 -22.04 3.47
N ARG A 300 -1.68 -21.24 4.44
CA ARG A 300 -3.09 -21.23 4.84
C ARG A 300 -3.90 -20.19 4.04
N PRO A 301 -5.22 -20.40 3.85
CA PRO A 301 -6.12 -19.33 3.44
C PRO A 301 -5.92 -18.05 4.28
N GLY A 302 -5.70 -16.91 3.61
CA GLY A 302 -5.57 -15.59 4.27
C GLY A 302 -4.27 -15.32 5.02
N SER A 303 -3.23 -16.16 4.91
CA SER A 303 -1.87 -15.83 5.39
C SER A 303 -1.06 -14.97 4.43
N VAL A 304 -1.61 -14.62 3.27
CA VAL A 304 -0.99 -13.67 2.34
C VAL A 304 -1.88 -12.43 2.30
N TYR A 305 -1.28 -11.24 2.44
CA TYR A 305 -2.04 -9.97 2.36
C TYR A 305 -2.75 -9.84 1.01
N GLY A 306 -4.06 -9.59 1.01
CA GLY A 306 -4.83 -9.35 -0.21
C GLY A 306 -5.40 -10.57 -0.93
N PHE A 307 -5.21 -11.80 -0.42
CA PHE A 307 -5.64 -13.03 -1.11
C PHE A 307 -6.63 -13.89 -0.31
N GLN A 308 -7.81 -14.16 -0.89
CA GLN A 308 -8.71 -15.24 -0.47
C GLN A 308 -8.30 -16.54 -1.19
N CYS A 309 -7.39 -17.31 -0.57
CA CYS A 309 -6.93 -18.68 -0.90
C CYS A 309 -6.83 -19.21 -2.37
N ALA A 310 -5.68 -19.83 -2.63
CA ALA A 310 -5.33 -20.84 -3.64
C ALA A 310 -5.31 -20.48 -5.13
N GLU A 311 -6.07 -19.49 -5.62
CA GLU A 311 -6.07 -19.21 -7.07
C GLU A 311 -4.84 -18.43 -7.57
N ALA A 312 -4.02 -17.87 -6.67
CA ALA A 312 -2.88 -17.01 -7.02
C ALA A 312 -1.58 -17.41 -6.31
N LEU A 313 -1.20 -18.70 -6.33
CA LEU A 313 0.22 -19.03 -6.13
C LEU A 313 1.03 -18.39 -7.29
N PRO A 314 2.15 -17.69 -7.00
CA PRO A 314 3.02 -17.12 -8.03
C PRO A 314 3.35 -18.15 -9.12
N ASP A 315 3.46 -17.72 -10.38
CA ASP A 315 3.75 -18.61 -11.51
C ASP A 315 5.04 -19.43 -11.32
N VAL A 316 5.97 -18.96 -10.47
CA VAL A 316 7.16 -19.69 -10.00
C VAL A 316 6.81 -21.04 -9.36
N LEU A 317 5.77 -21.08 -8.51
CA LEU A 317 5.33 -22.33 -7.89
C LEU A 317 4.59 -23.21 -8.90
N ARG A 318 3.79 -22.63 -9.81
CA ARG A 318 3.12 -23.39 -10.89
C ARG A 318 4.10 -24.00 -11.90
N LYS A 319 5.27 -23.40 -12.11
CA LYS A 319 6.33 -23.88 -13.02
C LYS A 319 7.24 -24.93 -12.37
N TRP A 320 7.02 -25.29 -11.11
CA TRP A 320 7.82 -26.30 -10.43
C TRP A 320 7.45 -27.72 -10.90
N PRO A 321 8.41 -28.58 -11.31
CA PRO A 321 8.13 -29.90 -11.88
C PRO A 321 7.30 -30.82 -10.99
N PHE A 322 7.34 -30.61 -9.67
CA PHE A 322 6.62 -31.45 -8.72
C PHE A 322 5.12 -31.14 -8.62
N LEU A 323 4.68 -29.93 -9.00
CA LEU A 323 3.26 -29.55 -9.04
C LEU A 323 2.58 -30.00 -10.34
N ALA A 324 3.36 -30.37 -11.36
CA ALA A 324 2.85 -30.86 -12.65
C ALA A 324 2.51 -32.37 -12.65
N ASP A 325 3.11 -33.18 -11.76
CA ASP A 325 3.13 -34.65 -11.90
C ASP A 325 2.60 -35.47 -10.69
N GLN A 326 1.82 -34.89 -9.77
CA GLN A 326 1.18 -35.64 -8.67
C GLN A 326 -0.35 -35.72 -8.81
N PRO A 327 -1.00 -36.91 -8.68
CA PRO A 327 -2.46 -37.08 -8.78
C PRO A 327 -3.28 -36.47 -7.62
N VAL A 328 -2.72 -35.56 -6.83
CA VAL A 328 -3.30 -35.15 -5.54
C VAL A 328 -4.30 -33.98 -5.68
N ASN A 329 -4.24 -33.18 -6.75
CA ASN A 329 -5.14 -32.02 -6.88
C ASN A 329 -6.40 -32.23 -7.73
N ALA A 330 -6.66 -33.44 -8.24
CA ALA A 330 -7.86 -33.71 -9.03
C ALA A 330 -9.10 -34.10 -8.21
N ARG A 331 -8.94 -34.46 -6.92
CA ARG A 331 -10.06 -34.94 -6.08
C ARG A 331 -10.70 -33.86 -5.20
N TYR A 332 -9.99 -32.77 -4.91
CA TYR A 332 -10.55 -31.61 -4.19
C TYR A 332 -11.36 -30.67 -5.08
N MET A 333 -11.14 -30.69 -6.40
CA MET A 333 -11.94 -29.90 -7.35
C MET A 333 -13.33 -30.51 -7.62
N SER A 334 -13.58 -31.79 -7.32
CA SER A 334 -14.85 -32.46 -7.63
C SER A 334 -15.82 -32.63 -6.46
N GLN A 335 -15.49 -32.19 -5.25
CA GLN A 335 -16.43 -32.15 -4.11
C GLN A 335 -16.80 -30.74 -3.64
N ILE A 336 -16.14 -29.70 -4.16
CA ILE A 336 -16.51 -28.29 -3.94
C ILE A 336 -17.63 -27.82 -4.88
N TYR A 337 -18.03 -28.63 -5.87
CA TYR A 337 -19.18 -28.36 -6.75
C TYR A 337 -20.51 -29.01 -6.29
N LYS A 338 -20.68 -29.30 -5.00
CA LYS A 338 -21.96 -29.84 -4.51
C LYS A 338 -22.37 -29.50 -3.07
N VAL A 339 -22.06 -28.29 -2.59
CA VAL A 339 -22.79 -27.65 -1.45
C VAL A 339 -22.82 -26.11 -1.63
N GLY A 340 -22.99 -25.64 -2.86
CA GLY A 340 -23.06 -24.22 -3.21
C GLY A 340 -24.20 -23.88 -4.16
N PHE A 341 -25.18 -24.77 -4.27
CA PHE A 341 -26.32 -24.64 -5.18
C PHE A 341 -27.57 -25.24 -4.54
N GLU A 342 -27.91 -24.84 -3.31
CA GLU A 342 -29.22 -25.15 -2.70
C GLU A 342 -29.59 -24.23 -1.51
N LEU A 343 -29.11 -22.98 -1.49
CA LEU A 343 -29.56 -21.94 -0.55
C LEU A 343 -30.01 -20.64 -1.24
N GLU A 344 -30.36 -20.70 -2.52
CA GLU A 344 -30.93 -19.57 -3.27
C GLU A 344 -32.46 -19.65 -3.49
N VAL A 345 -33.16 -20.59 -2.83
CA VAL A 345 -34.61 -20.79 -3.05
C VAL A 345 -35.47 -20.72 -1.77
N MET A 346 -34.92 -20.48 -0.58
CA MET A 346 -35.71 -20.52 0.67
C MET A 346 -35.61 -19.30 1.60
N GLU A 347 -35.30 -18.11 1.10
CA GLU A 347 -35.51 -16.85 1.86
C GLU A 347 -36.38 -15.82 1.11
N ARG A 348 -37.42 -16.30 0.43
CA ARG A 348 -38.55 -15.48 -0.04
C ARG A 348 -39.83 -15.81 0.70
N THR A 349 -39.81 -15.89 2.02
CA THR A 349 -41.00 -15.66 2.86
C THR A 349 -40.60 -15.57 4.33
N GLU A 350 -40.50 -14.34 4.84
CA GLU A 350 -41.07 -13.90 6.13
C GLU A 350 -40.53 -12.50 6.48
N ARG A 351 -41.08 -11.49 5.79
CA ARG A 351 -41.18 -10.15 6.37
C ARG A 351 -42.31 -10.18 7.39
N ASN A 352 -41.97 -10.07 8.67
CA ASN A 352 -42.61 -9.15 9.64
C ASN A 352 -42.16 -9.46 11.08
N SER A 353 -41.28 -8.65 11.66
CA SER A 353 -41.72 -7.71 12.72
C SER A 353 -40.57 -6.87 13.30
N LYS A 354 -40.85 -5.56 13.33
CA LYS A 354 -40.37 -4.51 14.27
C LYS A 354 -38.88 -4.10 14.26
N LYS A 355 -38.68 -3.01 13.51
CA LYS A 355 -37.55 -2.07 13.48
C LYS A 355 -37.12 -1.57 14.87
N THR A 356 -35.81 -1.63 15.13
CA THR A 356 -35.09 -0.61 15.91
C THR A 356 -33.87 -0.20 15.08
N LYS A 357 -33.87 1.02 14.54
CA LYS A 357 -32.82 1.56 13.66
C LYS A 357 -31.49 1.71 14.43
N MET A 358 -30.46 0.94 14.09
CA MET A 358 -29.07 1.32 14.31
C MET A 358 -28.58 2.11 13.09
N LYS A 359 -27.99 3.29 13.31
CA LYS A 359 -27.36 4.12 12.27
C LYS A 359 -26.07 3.42 11.81
N VAL A 360 -26.00 3.04 10.54
CA VAL A 360 -24.77 2.60 9.86
C VAL A 360 -24.00 3.85 9.44
N GLU A 361 -22.71 3.95 9.74
CA GLU A 361 -21.86 5.06 9.26
C GLU A 361 -21.70 4.96 7.73
N ARG A 362 -21.92 6.07 7.01
CA ARG A 362 -21.78 6.15 5.55
C ARG A 362 -20.30 6.29 5.17
N LYS A 363 -19.84 5.58 4.13
CA LYS A 363 -18.47 5.69 3.63
C LYS A 363 -18.27 7.03 2.90
N GLN A 364 -17.10 7.64 3.00
CA GLN A 364 -16.80 8.94 2.36
C GLN A 364 -16.33 8.75 0.92
N SER A 365 -16.93 9.48 -0.02
CA SER A 365 -16.58 9.48 -1.45
C SER A 365 -15.75 10.69 -1.85
N VAL A 366 -14.70 10.46 -2.64
CA VAL A 366 -13.86 11.48 -3.26
C VAL A 366 -13.97 11.39 -4.78
N VAL A 367 -14.10 12.54 -5.44
CA VAL A 367 -14.14 12.63 -6.91
C VAL A 367 -12.80 13.11 -7.41
N LEU A 368 -12.18 12.38 -8.33
CA LEU A 368 -10.91 12.68 -8.96
C LEU A 368 -11.17 13.15 -10.40
N VAL A 369 -10.59 14.29 -10.78
CA VAL A 369 -10.71 14.86 -12.13
C VAL A 369 -9.31 14.97 -12.77
N PRO A 370 -8.82 13.91 -13.43
CA PRO A 370 -7.51 13.93 -14.10
C PRO A 370 -7.53 14.77 -15.37
N TYR A 371 -6.36 15.31 -15.73
CA TYR A 371 -6.09 15.77 -17.09
C TYR A 371 -5.74 14.59 -18.01
N LEU A 372 -6.12 14.69 -19.29
CA LEU A 372 -6.19 13.58 -20.26
C LEU A 372 -4.84 12.95 -20.67
N LEU A 373 -3.70 13.55 -20.32
CA LEU A 373 -2.40 13.04 -20.71
C LEU A 373 -1.87 12.04 -19.68
N GLN A 374 -1.12 11.03 -20.15
CA GLN A 374 -0.60 9.95 -19.30
C GLN A 374 0.16 10.44 -18.07
N GLY A 375 0.95 11.51 -18.22
CA GLY A 375 1.71 12.12 -17.12
C GLY A 375 0.84 12.72 -15.99
N HIS A 376 -0.45 12.90 -16.23
CA HIS A 376 -1.42 13.43 -15.27
C HIS A 376 -2.41 12.36 -14.82
N LEU A 377 -2.92 11.56 -15.77
CA LEU A 377 -3.83 10.45 -15.48
C LEU A 377 -3.19 9.40 -14.58
N THR A 378 -1.92 9.03 -14.83
CA THR A 378 -1.19 8.04 -14.02
C THR A 378 -1.10 8.42 -12.54
N PRO A 379 -0.56 9.60 -12.16
CA PRO A 379 -0.50 9.98 -10.74
C PRO A 379 -1.90 10.17 -10.12
N MET A 380 -2.92 10.58 -10.89
CA MET A 380 -4.29 10.65 -10.36
C MET A 380 -4.85 9.26 -10.00
N LEU A 381 -4.67 8.26 -10.87
CA LEU A 381 -5.10 6.88 -10.58
C LEU A 381 -4.32 6.27 -9.40
N GLN A 382 -3.03 6.59 -9.28
CA GLN A 382 -2.21 6.19 -8.13
C GLN A 382 -2.72 6.83 -6.84
N LEU A 383 -3.05 8.13 -6.85
CA LEU A 383 -3.67 8.81 -5.73
C LEU A 383 -5.02 8.18 -5.36
N GLY A 384 -5.85 7.86 -6.35
CA GLY A 384 -7.09 7.12 -6.13
C GLY A 384 -6.87 5.78 -5.45
N SER A 385 -5.85 5.03 -5.86
CA SER A 385 -5.53 3.72 -5.26
C SER A 385 -5.11 3.88 -3.79
N ILE A 386 -4.32 4.93 -3.50
CA ILE A 386 -3.93 5.29 -2.13
C ILE A 386 -5.18 5.61 -1.30
N LEU A 387 -6.03 6.55 -1.74
CA LEU A 387 -7.21 6.97 -0.99
C LEU A 387 -8.21 5.81 -0.80
N HIS A 388 -8.39 4.96 -1.81
CA HIS A 388 -9.22 3.78 -1.68
C HIS A 388 -8.71 2.83 -0.59
N SER A 389 -7.39 2.62 -0.49
CA SER A 389 -6.79 1.81 0.57
C SER A 389 -6.97 2.40 1.98
N GLN A 390 -7.23 3.70 2.08
CA GLN A 390 -7.53 4.42 3.33
C GLN A 390 -9.02 4.42 3.68
N GLY A 391 -9.86 3.74 2.88
CA GLY A 391 -11.28 3.56 3.16
C GLY A 391 -12.20 4.54 2.43
N PHE A 392 -11.68 5.41 1.56
CA PHE A 392 -12.52 6.26 0.71
C PHE A 392 -13.11 5.47 -0.46
N SER A 393 -14.31 5.84 -0.89
CA SER A 393 -14.83 5.46 -2.20
C SER A 393 -14.32 6.44 -3.25
N VAL A 394 -13.83 5.92 -4.38
CA VAL A 394 -13.14 6.73 -5.39
C VAL A 394 -13.94 6.75 -6.68
N ILE A 395 -14.18 7.97 -7.16
CA ILE A 395 -14.86 8.22 -8.42
C ILE A 395 -13.90 8.97 -9.33
N VAL A 396 -13.67 8.49 -10.53
CA VAL A 396 -12.79 9.14 -11.51
C VAL A 396 -13.66 9.73 -12.62
N ALA A 397 -13.80 11.05 -12.62
CA ALA A 397 -14.45 11.81 -13.68
C ALA A 397 -13.42 12.19 -14.74
N HIS A 398 -13.32 11.42 -15.81
CA HIS A 398 -12.29 11.56 -16.84
C HIS A 398 -12.88 12.05 -18.16
N THR A 399 -12.02 12.56 -19.03
CA THR A 399 -12.34 12.95 -20.40
C THR A 399 -12.57 11.73 -21.30
N GLU A 400 -13.36 11.88 -22.36
CA GLU A 400 -13.52 10.82 -23.38
C GLU A 400 -12.20 10.51 -24.08
N TYR A 401 -11.44 11.54 -24.46
CA TYR A 401 -10.10 11.37 -25.04
C TYR A 401 -9.16 10.75 -24.00
N ASN A 402 -8.41 9.70 -24.42
CA ASN A 402 -7.50 8.94 -23.55
C ASN A 402 -8.18 8.34 -22.30
N SER A 403 -9.40 7.80 -22.46
CA SER A 403 -10.12 7.13 -21.38
C SER A 403 -9.26 6.03 -20.70
N PRO A 404 -9.24 5.96 -19.35
CA PRO A 404 -8.52 4.93 -18.62
C PRO A 404 -9.14 3.55 -18.88
N ASN A 405 -8.34 2.49 -18.76
CA ASN A 405 -8.88 1.13 -18.81
C ASN A 405 -9.53 0.78 -17.46
N TYR A 406 -10.86 0.72 -17.43
CA TYR A 406 -11.62 0.48 -16.20
C TYR A 406 -11.30 -0.87 -15.57
N SER A 407 -10.92 -1.87 -16.38
CA SER A 407 -10.58 -3.22 -15.90
C SER A 407 -9.34 -3.24 -14.99
N ASN A 408 -8.49 -2.21 -15.09
CA ASN A 408 -7.33 -2.07 -14.23
C ASN A 408 -7.72 -1.53 -12.85
N HIS A 409 -8.86 -0.87 -12.70
CA HIS A 409 -9.31 -0.32 -11.42
C HIS A 409 -10.79 -0.66 -11.17
N PRO A 410 -11.15 -1.95 -11.04
CA PRO A 410 -12.54 -2.37 -10.83
C PRO A 410 -13.15 -1.83 -9.53
N GLU A 411 -12.32 -1.38 -8.61
CA GLU A 411 -12.70 -0.73 -7.35
C GLU A 411 -13.13 0.74 -7.51
N PHE A 412 -12.86 1.38 -8.64
CA PHE A 412 -13.26 2.77 -8.90
C PHE A 412 -14.58 2.85 -9.68
N ILE A 413 -15.31 3.94 -9.46
CA ILE A 413 -16.43 4.32 -10.31
C ILE A 413 -15.93 5.30 -11.36
N PHE A 414 -16.12 5.00 -12.64
CA PHE A 414 -15.71 5.88 -13.73
C PHE A 414 -16.87 6.69 -14.29
N HIS A 415 -16.64 7.99 -14.50
CA HIS A 415 -17.57 8.89 -15.16
C HIS A 415 -16.89 9.57 -16.34
N SER A 416 -17.31 9.23 -17.55
CA SER A 416 -16.81 9.87 -18.78
C SER A 416 -17.51 11.20 -19.01
N MET A 417 -16.73 12.24 -19.34
CA MET A 417 -17.20 13.58 -19.68
C MET A 417 -16.86 13.91 -21.12
N ASP A 418 -17.83 14.49 -21.84
CA ASP A 418 -17.59 15.08 -23.17
C ASP A 418 -16.63 16.26 -23.03
N ASP A 419 -15.44 16.10 -23.61
CA ASP A 419 -14.35 17.06 -23.56
C ASP A 419 -14.39 18.06 -24.72
N GLY A 420 -15.33 17.91 -25.66
CA GLY A 420 -15.44 18.78 -26.83
C GLY A 420 -14.23 18.70 -27.78
N LEU A 421 -13.37 17.69 -27.64
CA LEU A 421 -12.13 17.54 -28.43
C LEU A 421 -12.33 16.73 -29.71
N LYS A 422 -13.55 16.24 -29.96
CA LYS A 422 -13.87 15.45 -31.15
C LYS A 422 -13.55 16.21 -32.43
N GLY A 423 -12.58 15.70 -33.20
CA GLY A 423 -12.13 16.31 -34.46
C GLY A 423 -11.03 17.36 -34.30
N ILE A 424 -10.54 17.60 -33.08
CA ILE A 424 -9.34 18.40 -32.82
C ILE A 424 -8.12 17.49 -32.88
N ASP A 425 -7.05 17.94 -33.56
CA ASP A 425 -5.77 17.24 -33.52
C ASP A 425 -5.14 17.38 -32.14
N MET A 426 -5.19 16.30 -31.37
CA MET A 426 -4.61 16.19 -30.03
C MET A 426 -3.23 15.53 -30.04
N SER A 427 -2.57 15.45 -31.20
CA SER A 427 -1.18 14.97 -31.29
C SER A 427 -0.20 15.89 -30.55
N PHE A 428 -0.55 17.17 -30.41
CA PHE A 428 0.12 18.11 -29.52
C PHE A 428 -0.91 19.09 -28.93
N PRO A 429 -1.31 18.93 -27.65
CA PRO A 429 -2.31 19.79 -27.03
C PRO A 429 -1.88 21.26 -27.05
N SER A 430 -2.74 22.11 -27.59
CA SER A 430 -2.55 23.57 -27.57
C SER A 430 -3.30 24.19 -26.38
N VAL A 431 -2.89 25.39 -25.96
CA VAL A 431 -3.64 26.19 -24.97
C VAL A 431 -5.12 26.31 -25.35
N LYS A 432 -5.43 26.48 -26.64
CA LYS A 432 -6.80 26.50 -27.16
C LYS A 432 -7.58 25.21 -26.89
N SER A 433 -6.96 24.04 -27.13
CA SER A 433 -7.60 22.75 -26.85
C SER A 433 -7.88 22.55 -25.36
N ILE A 434 -6.98 23.01 -24.48
CA ILE A 434 -7.16 22.91 -23.03
C ILE A 434 -8.31 23.80 -22.55
N HIS A 435 -8.41 25.03 -23.06
CA HIS A 435 -9.56 25.90 -22.78
C HIS A 435 -10.88 25.32 -23.31
N CYS A 436 -10.88 24.74 -24.51
CA CYS A 436 -12.07 24.08 -25.07
C CYS A 436 -12.58 22.96 -24.16
N MET A 437 -11.67 22.14 -23.65
CA MET A 437 -12.00 21.08 -22.70
C MET A 437 -12.50 21.62 -21.36
N ASN A 438 -11.85 22.65 -20.80
CA ASN A 438 -12.28 23.27 -19.55
C ASN A 438 -13.70 23.85 -19.65
N GLU A 439 -14.08 24.41 -20.81
CA GLU A 439 -15.44 24.87 -21.05
C GLU A 439 -16.43 23.69 -21.21
N SER A 440 -16.05 22.67 -22.00
CA SER A 440 -16.94 21.56 -22.35
C SER A 440 -17.22 20.62 -21.17
N CYS A 441 -16.23 20.34 -20.32
CA CYS A 441 -16.37 19.43 -19.18
C CYS A 441 -17.16 20.02 -18.01
N LYS A 442 -17.33 21.34 -17.96
CA LYS A 442 -17.94 22.06 -16.82
C LYS A 442 -19.38 21.64 -16.53
N ALA A 443 -20.23 21.64 -17.56
CA ALA A 443 -21.63 21.25 -17.39
C ALA A 443 -21.82 19.74 -17.12
N PRO A 444 -21.15 18.81 -17.84
CA PRO A 444 -21.15 17.38 -17.52
C PRO A 444 -20.81 17.07 -16.06
N LEU A 445 -19.67 17.59 -15.57
CA LEU A 445 -19.24 17.35 -14.19
C LEU A 445 -20.25 17.87 -13.18
N ARG A 446 -20.71 19.12 -13.34
CA ARG A 446 -21.70 19.74 -12.45
C ARG A 446 -22.98 18.91 -12.40
N ASN A 447 -23.51 18.48 -13.54
CA ASN A 447 -24.74 17.71 -13.61
C ASN A 447 -24.59 16.30 -13.01
N TYR A 448 -23.41 15.70 -13.10
CA TYR A 448 -23.11 14.44 -12.43
C TYR A 448 -23.08 14.59 -10.91
N LEU A 449 -22.35 15.59 -10.40
CA LEU A 449 -22.27 15.85 -8.95
C LEU A 449 -23.63 16.23 -8.35
N VAL A 450 -24.44 17.04 -9.05
CA VAL A 450 -25.80 17.38 -8.58
C VAL A 450 -26.66 16.12 -8.41
N ARG A 451 -26.64 15.20 -9.39
CA ARG A 451 -27.40 13.94 -9.31
C ARG A 451 -26.96 13.09 -8.12
N MET A 452 -25.65 12.93 -7.92
CA MET A 452 -25.13 12.23 -6.74
C MET A 452 -25.60 12.87 -5.42
N MET A 453 -25.58 14.20 -5.35
CA MET A 453 -26.01 14.94 -4.16
C MET A 453 -27.52 14.83 -3.90
N GLU A 454 -28.33 14.61 -4.94
CA GLU A 454 -29.76 14.34 -4.82
C GLU A 454 -30.00 12.90 -4.32
N GLU A 455 -29.28 11.91 -4.88
CA GLU A 455 -29.33 10.50 -4.47
C GLU A 455 -28.89 10.31 -2.99
N GLU A 456 -27.93 11.10 -2.50
CA GLU A 456 -27.49 11.11 -1.10
C GLU A 456 -28.59 11.48 -0.09
N GLN A 457 -29.58 12.28 -0.52
CA GLN A 457 -30.65 12.81 0.31
C GLN A 457 -31.84 11.85 0.42
N GLU A 458 -31.89 10.79 -0.39
CA GLU A 458 -32.95 9.78 -0.31
C GLU A 458 -32.75 8.88 0.92
N GLU A 459 -33.71 8.90 1.86
CA GLU A 459 -33.60 8.24 3.18
C GLU A 459 -33.48 6.69 3.13
N ASP A 460 -33.75 6.07 1.99
CA ASP A 460 -33.75 4.61 1.77
C ASP A 460 -32.54 4.10 0.95
N VAL A 461 -31.64 4.97 0.49
CA VAL A 461 -30.44 4.57 -0.25
C VAL A 461 -29.23 4.56 0.68
N GLN A 462 -28.60 3.39 0.78
CA GLN A 462 -27.40 3.12 1.56
C GLN A 462 -26.15 3.64 0.80
N GLY A 463 -26.17 4.92 0.42
CA GLY A 463 -25.16 5.57 -0.43
C GLY A 463 -24.03 6.24 0.36
N ASP A 464 -22.86 6.32 -0.28
CA ASP A 464 -21.66 6.99 0.22
C ASP A 464 -21.83 8.52 0.22
N GLN A 465 -21.13 9.21 1.12
CA GLN A 465 -21.20 10.67 1.27
C GLN A 465 -20.10 11.37 0.46
N LEU A 466 -20.48 12.15 -0.56
CA LEU A 466 -19.57 13.00 -1.34
C LEU A 466 -18.91 14.05 -0.43
N THR A 467 -17.61 13.89 -0.26
CA THR A 467 -16.79 14.62 0.71
C THR A 467 -16.02 15.76 0.06
N CYS A 468 -15.28 15.49 -1.01
CA CYS A 468 -14.52 16.52 -1.73
C CYS A 468 -14.26 16.13 -3.20
N ILE A 469 -13.74 17.10 -3.94
CA ILE A 469 -13.24 16.90 -5.31
C ILE A 469 -11.75 17.21 -5.37
N ILE A 470 -10.96 16.32 -5.97
CA ILE A 470 -9.53 16.46 -6.20
C ILE A 470 -9.31 16.56 -7.72
N TYR A 471 -8.61 17.58 -8.19
CA TYR A 471 -8.46 17.81 -9.62
C TYR A 471 -7.04 18.19 -10.01
N ASP A 472 -6.65 17.80 -11.23
CA ASP A 472 -5.38 18.24 -11.83
C ASP A 472 -5.45 19.74 -12.13
N ASN A 473 -4.36 20.47 -11.93
CA ASN A 473 -4.32 21.92 -12.11
C ASN A 473 -4.56 22.40 -13.57
N ASN A 474 -4.51 21.51 -14.56
CA ASN A 474 -4.96 21.82 -15.94
C ASN A 474 -6.50 21.81 -16.09
N MET A 475 -7.23 21.28 -15.11
CA MET A 475 -8.69 21.18 -15.07
C MET A 475 -9.30 22.30 -14.21
N PHE A 476 -8.82 23.54 -14.39
CA PHE A 476 -9.18 24.69 -13.55
C PHE A 476 -10.69 25.04 -13.56
N PHE A 477 -11.47 24.56 -14.53
CA PHE A 477 -12.94 24.68 -14.49
C PHE A 477 -13.59 24.02 -13.25
N VAL A 478 -12.89 23.07 -12.62
CA VAL A 478 -13.39 22.35 -11.44
C VAL A 478 -13.60 23.30 -10.26
N ASP A 479 -12.80 24.37 -10.13
CA ASP A 479 -12.98 25.37 -9.07
C ASP A 479 -14.35 26.05 -9.16
N ASP A 480 -14.76 26.44 -10.36
CA ASP A 480 -16.08 27.02 -10.61
C ASP A 480 -17.21 26.06 -10.22
N VAL A 481 -17.06 24.77 -10.56
CA VAL A 481 -18.06 23.74 -10.23
C VAL A 481 -18.12 23.51 -8.73
N ALA A 482 -16.97 23.34 -8.07
CA ALA A 482 -16.85 23.13 -6.63
C ALA A 482 -17.45 24.31 -5.85
N THR A 483 -17.14 25.54 -6.25
CA THR A 483 -17.68 26.78 -5.66
C THR A 483 -19.20 26.84 -5.77
N GLN A 484 -19.76 26.55 -6.95
CA GLN A 484 -21.21 26.56 -7.17
C GLN A 484 -21.94 25.54 -6.29
N LEU A 485 -21.33 24.37 -6.09
CA LEU A 485 -21.89 23.28 -5.29
C LEU A 485 -21.50 23.35 -3.80
N ARG A 486 -20.65 24.31 -3.43
CA ARG A 486 -20.05 24.45 -2.10
C ARG A 486 -19.35 23.17 -1.64
N LEU A 487 -18.75 22.45 -2.57
CA LEU A 487 -17.98 21.24 -2.31
C LEU A 487 -16.52 21.63 -2.06
N PRO A 488 -15.86 21.15 -0.99
CA PRO A 488 -14.42 21.34 -0.82
C PRO A 488 -13.64 20.78 -2.01
N SER A 489 -12.69 21.55 -2.52
CA SER A 489 -11.81 21.14 -3.63
C SER A 489 -10.32 21.15 -3.21
N ILE A 490 -9.55 20.23 -3.78
CA ILE A 490 -8.11 20.08 -3.54
C ILE A 490 -7.40 19.96 -4.88
N VAL A 491 -6.31 20.70 -5.10
CA VAL A 491 -5.53 20.64 -6.35
C VAL A 491 -4.45 19.57 -6.25
N LEU A 492 -4.32 18.72 -7.25
CA LEU A 492 -3.17 17.84 -7.44
C LEU A 492 -2.17 18.48 -8.41
N HIS A 493 -0.94 18.69 -7.96
CA HIS A 493 0.19 19.08 -8.79
C HIS A 493 1.03 17.84 -9.14
N THR A 494 1.11 17.56 -10.44
CA THR A 494 1.85 16.44 -11.03
C THR A 494 3.24 16.84 -11.54
N PHE A 495 3.61 18.11 -11.36
CA PHE A 495 4.90 18.71 -11.69
C PHE A 495 5.85 18.73 -10.48
N SER A 496 7.12 19.03 -10.74
CA SER A 496 8.07 19.42 -9.68
C SER A 496 7.67 20.77 -9.06
N ALA A 497 7.94 20.93 -7.77
CA ALA A 497 7.72 22.20 -7.08
C ALA A 497 8.59 23.32 -7.68
N ALA A 498 9.81 22.99 -8.11
CA ALA A 498 10.70 23.91 -8.82
C ALA A 498 10.07 24.47 -10.12
N CYS A 499 9.44 23.62 -10.93
CA CYS A 499 8.77 24.06 -12.15
C CYS A 499 7.57 24.94 -11.83
N MET A 500 6.72 24.55 -10.87
CA MET A 500 5.55 25.36 -10.52
C MET A 500 5.94 26.74 -10.00
N ASN A 501 6.94 26.82 -9.12
CA ASN A 501 7.47 28.11 -8.65
C ASN A 501 7.98 28.97 -9.81
N SER A 502 8.67 28.37 -10.77
CA SER A 502 9.22 29.08 -11.93
C SER A 502 8.10 29.61 -12.83
N MET A 503 7.09 28.80 -13.15
CA MET A 503 5.93 29.21 -13.95
C MET A 503 5.17 30.35 -13.27
N ALA A 504 4.84 30.20 -11.98
CA ALA A 504 4.12 31.23 -11.22
C ALA A 504 4.90 32.56 -11.17
N THR A 505 6.22 32.51 -10.91
CA THR A 505 7.06 33.70 -10.84
C THR A 505 7.13 34.42 -12.18
N ILE A 506 7.33 33.68 -13.28
CA ILE A 506 7.43 34.25 -14.63
C ILE A 506 6.10 34.86 -15.06
N SER A 507 4.98 34.16 -14.83
CA SER A 507 3.65 34.64 -15.21
C SER A 507 3.17 35.87 -14.43
N GLN A 508 3.69 36.09 -13.23
CA GLN A 508 3.41 37.28 -12.41
C GLN A 508 4.27 38.49 -12.76
N GLN A 509 5.46 38.29 -13.33
CA GLN A 509 6.42 39.35 -13.68
C GLN A 509 7.01 39.12 -15.08
N PRO A 510 6.18 38.96 -16.13
CA PRO A 510 6.64 38.56 -17.46
C PRO A 510 7.64 39.55 -18.07
N GLU A 511 7.58 40.82 -17.70
CA GLU A 511 8.47 41.89 -18.15
C GLU A 511 9.93 41.72 -17.73
N LYS A 512 10.21 40.90 -16.70
CA LYS A 512 11.57 40.55 -16.29
C LYS A 512 12.21 39.48 -17.19
N TYR A 513 11.38 38.73 -17.91
CA TYR A 513 11.78 37.51 -18.61
C TYR A 513 11.55 37.59 -20.12
N PHE A 514 10.66 38.47 -20.59
CA PHE A 514 10.34 38.64 -22.00
C PHE A 514 10.21 40.13 -22.39
N PRO A 515 10.60 40.51 -23.63
CA PRO A 515 11.40 39.71 -24.56
C PRO A 515 12.85 39.53 -24.10
N PHE A 516 13.56 38.57 -24.70
CA PHE A 516 15.02 38.42 -24.51
C PHE A 516 15.73 38.22 -25.85
N GLU A 517 17.03 38.49 -25.89
CA GLU A 517 17.87 38.30 -27.08
C GLU A 517 18.47 36.88 -27.12
N ASP A 518 18.74 36.35 -28.31
CA ASP A 518 19.36 35.02 -28.46
C ASP A 518 20.72 34.90 -27.74
N SER A 519 21.46 36.01 -27.65
CA SER A 519 22.72 36.06 -26.89
C SER A 519 22.55 35.79 -25.39
N GLN A 520 21.34 35.97 -24.85
CA GLN A 520 21.01 35.77 -23.45
C GLN A 520 20.56 34.34 -23.13
N LEU A 521 20.41 33.45 -24.13
CA LEU A 521 19.90 32.09 -23.92
C LEU A 521 20.62 31.32 -22.81
N LEU A 522 21.92 31.56 -22.64
CA LEU A 522 22.75 30.91 -21.62
C LEU A 522 22.89 31.73 -20.32
N ASP A 523 22.39 32.96 -20.29
CA ASP A 523 22.42 33.82 -19.11
C ASP A 523 21.46 33.29 -18.05
N PRO A 524 21.79 33.45 -16.75
CA PRO A 524 20.92 33.03 -15.66
C PRO A 524 19.61 33.84 -15.65
N LEU A 525 18.50 33.17 -15.36
CA LEU A 525 17.23 33.84 -15.10
C LEU A 525 17.28 34.57 -13.76
N PRO A 526 16.87 35.85 -13.70
CA PRO A 526 16.76 36.59 -12.45
C PRO A 526 15.91 35.82 -11.43
N GLU A 527 16.38 35.71 -10.18
CA GLU A 527 15.63 35.15 -9.03
C GLU A 527 15.24 33.65 -9.13
N LEU A 528 15.59 32.98 -10.25
CA LEU A 528 15.22 31.60 -10.57
C LEU A 528 16.44 30.70 -10.78
N HIS A 529 17.45 30.82 -9.92
CA HIS A 529 18.60 29.90 -9.94
C HIS A 529 18.14 28.43 -9.80
N PRO A 530 18.68 27.48 -10.59
CA PRO A 530 19.82 27.57 -11.53
C PRO A 530 19.44 27.79 -13.00
N LEU A 531 18.21 28.23 -13.29
CA LEU A 531 17.67 28.28 -14.64
C LEU A 531 18.31 29.39 -15.48
N ARG A 532 18.31 29.18 -16.80
CA ARG A 532 18.74 30.13 -17.84
C ARG A 532 17.56 30.50 -18.73
N PHE A 533 17.70 31.51 -19.59
CA PHE A 533 16.64 31.90 -20.52
C PHE A 533 16.19 30.76 -21.45
N LYS A 534 17.09 29.84 -21.83
CA LYS A 534 16.71 28.63 -22.59
C LYS A 534 15.95 27.58 -21.78
N ASP A 535 15.94 27.68 -20.45
CA ASP A 535 15.31 26.74 -19.53
C ASP A 535 13.90 27.21 -19.10
N VAL A 536 13.36 28.28 -19.71
CA VAL A 536 12.04 28.85 -19.39
C VAL A 536 10.92 27.84 -19.71
N PRO A 537 10.03 27.50 -18.74
CA PRO A 537 8.98 26.49 -18.92
C PRO A 537 7.72 27.00 -19.66
N ILE A 538 7.73 28.25 -20.12
CA ILE A 538 6.63 28.88 -20.85
C ILE A 538 7.01 28.99 -22.34
N PRO A 539 6.18 28.49 -23.28
CA PRO A 539 6.44 28.61 -24.71
C PRO A 539 6.63 30.06 -25.14
N ALA A 540 7.78 30.35 -25.73
CA ALA A 540 8.12 31.64 -26.29
C ALA A 540 8.42 31.51 -27.78
N PHE A 541 7.88 32.41 -28.60
CA PHE A 541 8.14 32.47 -30.03
C PHE A 541 8.88 33.77 -30.33
N ASN A 542 10.02 33.68 -31.04
CA ASN A 542 10.94 34.81 -31.22
C ASN A 542 11.28 35.50 -29.89
N ASN A 543 11.51 34.69 -28.84
CA ASN A 543 11.80 35.13 -27.47
C ASN A 543 10.75 36.07 -26.86
N THR A 544 9.52 36.04 -27.38
CA THR A 544 8.36 36.77 -26.86
C THR A 544 7.28 35.80 -26.44
N VAL A 545 6.41 36.22 -25.52
CA VAL A 545 5.27 35.44 -25.05
C VAL A 545 3.98 36.20 -25.35
N ALA A 546 2.97 35.49 -25.86
CA ALA A 546 1.65 36.08 -26.11
C ALA A 546 0.82 36.12 -24.81
N GLU A 547 -0.01 37.15 -24.64
CA GLU A 547 -0.79 37.33 -23.40
C GLU A 547 -1.70 36.14 -23.07
N HIS A 548 -2.35 35.55 -24.07
CA HIS A 548 -3.21 34.38 -23.86
C HIS A 548 -2.45 33.14 -23.35
N ILE A 549 -1.15 33.03 -23.63
CA ILE A 549 -0.29 31.99 -23.04
C ILE A 549 -0.02 32.31 -21.58
N LEU A 550 0.31 33.58 -21.27
CA LEU A 550 0.48 34.01 -19.87
C LEU A 550 -0.78 33.79 -19.04
N ASP A 551 -1.95 34.15 -19.57
CA ASP A 551 -3.25 33.93 -18.93
C ASP A 551 -3.49 32.46 -18.63
N PHE A 552 -3.13 31.56 -19.56
CA PHE A 552 -3.21 30.12 -19.33
C PHE A 552 -2.34 29.67 -18.16
N TYR A 553 -1.07 30.09 -18.11
CA TYR A 553 -0.18 29.73 -16.99
C TYR A 553 -0.59 30.38 -15.67
N ARG A 554 -1.17 31.58 -15.69
CA ARG A 554 -1.77 32.20 -14.50
C ARG A 554 -2.95 31.37 -14.01
N ALA A 555 -3.86 30.97 -14.90
CA ALA A 555 -5.01 30.13 -14.55
C ALA A 555 -4.59 28.73 -14.04
N MET A 556 -3.59 28.11 -14.67
CA MET A 556 -3.06 26.80 -14.26
C MET A 556 -2.31 26.86 -12.91
N SER A 557 -1.70 28.01 -12.59
CA SER A 557 -1.00 28.22 -11.32
C SER A 557 -1.94 28.67 -10.21
N ASP A 558 -3.15 29.11 -10.54
CA ASP A 558 -4.16 29.51 -9.57
C ASP A 558 -4.86 28.27 -8.98
N ILE A 559 -5.00 28.24 -7.66
CA ILE A 559 -5.72 27.18 -6.97
C ILE A 559 -7.19 27.57 -6.69
N GLY A 560 -7.58 28.79 -7.03
CA GLY A 560 -8.94 29.31 -6.85
C GLY A 560 -9.38 29.26 -5.40
N SER A 561 -10.54 28.65 -5.16
CA SER A 561 -11.13 28.44 -3.83
C SER A 561 -10.68 27.16 -3.14
N SER A 562 -9.73 26.41 -3.73
CA SER A 562 -9.31 25.10 -3.21
C SER A 562 -8.73 25.21 -1.81
N VAL A 563 -9.13 24.26 -0.95
CA VAL A 563 -8.83 24.30 0.49
C VAL A 563 -7.48 23.69 0.84
N ALA A 564 -6.84 22.99 -0.11
CA ALA A 564 -5.52 22.39 0.05
C ALA A 564 -4.88 22.04 -1.32
N THR A 565 -3.60 21.66 -1.29
CA THR A 565 -2.89 21.12 -2.46
C THR A 565 -2.15 19.82 -2.13
N ILE A 566 -2.09 18.91 -3.10
CA ILE A 566 -1.37 17.65 -3.06
C ILE A 566 -0.24 17.71 -4.09
N TRP A 567 0.95 17.23 -3.72
CA TRP A 567 2.12 17.28 -4.58
C TRP A 567 2.71 15.88 -4.78
N ASN A 568 2.93 15.49 -6.04
CA ASN A 568 3.71 14.29 -6.39
C ASN A 568 5.22 14.56 -6.30
N THR A 569 5.65 15.11 -5.18
CA THR A 569 7.06 15.29 -4.79
C THR A 569 7.17 15.07 -3.28
N MET A 570 8.37 15.17 -2.75
CA MET A 570 8.62 15.01 -1.32
C MET A 570 9.37 16.19 -0.74
N GLN A 571 9.10 16.44 0.53
CA GLN A 571 9.72 17.53 1.26
C GLN A 571 11.25 17.41 1.25
N ASP A 572 11.78 16.21 1.43
CA ASP A 572 13.22 15.93 1.41
C ASP A 572 13.89 16.21 0.04
N LEU A 573 13.10 16.29 -1.04
CA LEU A 573 13.59 16.58 -2.39
C LEU A 573 13.49 18.06 -2.77
N GLU A 574 12.39 18.71 -2.40
CA GLU A 574 12.07 20.07 -2.88
C GLU A 574 11.67 21.04 -1.76
N SER A 575 12.11 20.83 -0.51
CA SER A 575 11.68 21.61 0.66
C SER A 575 11.72 23.12 0.44
N SER A 576 12.77 23.66 -0.19
CA SER A 576 12.90 25.11 -0.40
C SER A 576 11.83 25.65 -1.35
N MET A 577 11.51 24.92 -2.42
CA MET A 577 10.49 25.33 -3.40
C MET A 577 9.09 25.14 -2.83
N LEU A 578 8.84 24.03 -2.12
CA LEU A 578 7.58 23.77 -1.45
C LEU A 578 7.24 24.86 -0.42
N LEU A 579 8.23 25.30 0.39
CA LEU A 579 8.03 26.38 1.36
C LEU A 579 7.67 27.72 0.69
N ARG A 580 8.35 28.10 -0.39
CA ARG A 580 8.03 29.34 -1.15
C ARG A 580 6.62 29.30 -1.72
N LEU A 581 6.20 28.15 -2.25
CA LEU A 581 4.84 27.96 -2.76
C LEU A 581 3.81 27.99 -1.64
N GLN A 582 4.10 27.36 -0.50
CA GLN A 582 3.21 27.37 0.66
C GLN A 582 2.98 28.81 1.19
N GLU A 583 4.01 29.66 1.20
CA GLU A 583 3.89 31.09 1.52
C GLU A 583 3.02 31.86 0.52
N HIS A 584 3.08 31.46 -0.77
CA HIS A 584 2.28 32.06 -1.82
C HIS A 584 0.79 31.70 -1.71
N TYR A 585 0.48 30.41 -1.59
CA TYR A 585 -0.91 29.92 -1.63
C TYR A 585 -1.64 29.98 -0.28
N LYS A 586 -0.92 29.88 0.84
CA LYS A 586 -1.47 29.99 2.21
C LYS A 586 -2.57 28.97 2.55
N VAL A 587 -2.49 27.79 1.94
CA VAL A 587 -3.33 26.62 2.24
C VAL A 587 -2.46 25.45 2.72
N PRO A 588 -3.03 24.41 3.35
CA PRO A 588 -2.32 23.16 3.63
C PRO A 588 -1.71 22.54 2.37
N PHE A 589 -0.49 22.03 2.52
CA PHE A 589 0.31 21.39 1.48
C PHE A 589 0.60 19.95 1.87
N PHE A 590 0.30 19.01 0.98
CA PHE A 590 0.52 17.58 1.21
C PHE A 590 1.49 17.00 0.16
N PRO A 591 2.82 17.14 0.37
CA PRO A 591 3.82 16.46 -0.46
C PRO A 591 3.89 14.99 -0.05
N ILE A 592 3.17 14.15 -0.81
CA ILE A 592 2.99 12.72 -0.54
C ILE A 592 3.70 11.83 -1.57
N GLY A 593 4.54 12.41 -2.43
CA GLY A 593 5.30 11.67 -3.42
C GLY A 593 6.34 10.73 -2.79
N PRO A 594 6.77 9.68 -3.51
CA PRO A 594 6.41 9.38 -4.89
C PRO A 594 5.16 8.49 -4.97
N LEU A 595 4.12 8.96 -5.68
CA LEU A 595 2.81 8.28 -5.72
C LEU A 595 2.91 6.83 -6.23
N HIS A 596 3.79 6.56 -7.19
CA HIS A 596 3.95 5.23 -7.79
C HIS A 596 4.53 4.16 -6.83
N LYS A 597 5.12 4.56 -5.69
CA LYS A 597 5.55 3.65 -4.62
C LYS A 597 4.64 3.65 -3.41
N MET A 598 3.92 4.75 -3.20
CA MET A 598 2.96 4.91 -2.11
C MET A 598 1.64 4.19 -2.40
N ALA A 599 1.25 4.09 -3.67
CA ALA A 599 0.08 3.33 -4.07
C ALA A 599 0.26 1.83 -3.75
N PRO A 600 -0.79 1.15 -3.25
CA PRO A 600 -0.83 -0.32 -3.23
C PRO A 600 -0.46 -0.87 -4.61
N LEU A 601 0.11 -2.09 -4.68
CA LEU A 601 0.49 -2.73 -5.95
C LEU A 601 -0.69 -2.70 -6.93
N ALA A 602 -0.68 -1.70 -7.81
CA ALA A 602 -1.81 -1.37 -8.67
C ALA A 602 -1.63 -1.97 -10.05
N SER A 603 -2.76 -2.30 -10.66
CA SER A 603 -2.89 -2.60 -12.08
C SER A 603 -2.27 -1.51 -12.96
N SER A 604 -2.00 -1.86 -14.23
CA SER A 604 -1.35 -0.92 -15.15
C SER A 604 -2.14 0.39 -15.27
N THR A 605 -1.45 1.52 -15.11
CA THR A 605 -2.01 2.86 -15.37
C THR A 605 -1.67 3.35 -16.78
N SER A 606 -1.07 2.49 -17.61
CA SER A 606 -0.65 2.83 -18.97
C SER A 606 -1.86 2.95 -19.90
N ILE A 607 -1.89 4.01 -20.71
CA ILE A 607 -2.88 4.18 -21.78
C ILE A 607 -2.53 3.30 -22.98
N LEU A 608 -1.22 3.07 -23.19
CA LEU A 608 -0.69 2.28 -24.30
C LEU A 608 -0.37 0.86 -23.85
N GLU A 609 -0.56 -0.09 -24.76
CA GLU A 609 -0.24 -1.50 -24.53
C GLU A 609 1.27 -1.67 -24.34
N GLU A 610 1.66 -2.27 -23.21
CA GLU A 610 3.06 -2.46 -22.81
C GLU A 610 3.64 -3.74 -23.44
N ASP A 611 4.80 -3.61 -24.10
CA ASP A 611 5.52 -4.75 -24.66
C ASP A 611 6.43 -5.39 -23.60
N ASN A 612 5.94 -6.44 -22.96
CA ASN A 612 6.68 -7.19 -21.93
C ASN A 612 7.85 -8.03 -22.49
N SER A 613 7.97 -8.21 -23.82
CA SER A 613 9.08 -8.96 -24.42
C SER A 613 10.44 -8.30 -24.19
N CYS A 614 10.45 -6.98 -23.88
CA CYS A 614 11.70 -6.31 -23.54
C CYS A 614 12.28 -6.78 -22.21
N ILE A 615 11.47 -7.30 -21.28
CA ILE A 615 11.94 -7.86 -20.00
C ILE A 615 12.75 -9.13 -20.24
N GLU A 616 12.24 -10.07 -21.05
CA GLU A 616 12.98 -11.29 -21.42
C GLU A 616 14.31 -11.00 -22.14
N TRP A 617 14.38 -9.88 -22.88
CA TRP A 617 15.63 -9.44 -23.49
C TRP A 617 16.60 -8.86 -22.45
N LEU A 618 16.10 -8.10 -21.46
CA LEU A 618 16.88 -7.55 -20.35
C LEU A 618 17.46 -8.65 -19.44
N ASP A 619 16.72 -9.74 -19.21
CA ASP A 619 17.16 -10.91 -18.43
C ASP A 619 18.44 -11.55 -18.99
N ARG A 620 18.70 -11.39 -20.30
CA ARG A 620 19.89 -11.93 -20.98
C ARG A 620 21.08 -10.97 -20.96
N GLN A 621 20.89 -9.74 -20.50
CA GLN A 621 21.94 -8.73 -20.44
C GLN A 621 22.70 -8.81 -19.12
N ALA A 622 23.95 -8.35 -19.13
CA ALA A 622 24.73 -8.27 -17.90
C ALA A 622 24.11 -7.24 -16.93
N PRO A 623 24.20 -7.44 -15.60
CA PRO A 623 23.80 -6.45 -14.61
C PRO A 623 24.48 -5.09 -14.86
N ASN A 624 23.74 -3.99 -14.69
CA ASN A 624 24.24 -2.63 -14.87
C ASN A 624 24.96 -2.40 -16.22
N SER A 625 24.41 -2.90 -17.34
CA SER A 625 25.01 -2.75 -18.67
C SER A 625 24.13 -2.03 -19.70
N VAL A 626 22.81 -1.96 -19.49
CA VAL A 626 21.85 -1.49 -20.49
C VAL A 626 21.52 -0.02 -20.27
N LEU A 627 21.56 0.77 -21.33
CA LEU A 627 20.95 2.10 -21.38
C LEU A 627 19.47 2.00 -21.79
N TYR A 628 18.56 2.41 -20.92
CA TYR A 628 17.16 2.57 -21.30
C TYR A 628 16.95 3.95 -21.94
N VAL A 629 16.20 4.04 -23.03
CA VAL A 629 15.93 5.27 -23.77
C VAL A 629 14.43 5.44 -23.96
N SER A 630 13.86 6.49 -23.38
CA SER A 630 12.44 6.83 -23.54
C SER A 630 12.20 8.33 -23.41
N LEU A 631 11.55 8.90 -24.42
CA LEU A 631 11.23 10.33 -24.47
C LEU A 631 9.80 10.63 -24.01
N GLY A 632 9.18 9.70 -23.29
CA GLY A 632 7.84 9.88 -22.71
C GLY A 632 6.69 9.65 -23.70
N SER A 633 5.48 10.01 -23.28
CA SER A 633 4.25 9.68 -24.02
C SER A 633 3.85 10.70 -25.09
N LEU A 634 4.41 11.93 -25.05
CA LEU A 634 3.99 13.06 -25.87
C LEU A 634 5.04 13.56 -26.86
N VAL A 635 6.33 13.47 -26.52
CA VAL A 635 7.40 14.08 -27.33
C VAL A 635 7.40 13.50 -28.74
N ARG A 636 7.53 14.39 -29.72
CA ARG A 636 7.78 14.04 -31.12
C ARG A 636 9.15 14.57 -31.52
N ILE A 637 9.90 13.74 -32.21
CA ILE A 637 11.24 14.04 -32.68
C ILE A 637 11.25 14.15 -34.21
N ASP A 638 12.19 14.94 -34.72
CA ASP A 638 12.44 15.04 -36.16
C ASP A 638 13.45 13.98 -36.63
N ASP A 639 13.65 13.91 -37.94
CA ASP A 639 14.58 12.95 -38.55
C ASP A 639 16.01 13.15 -38.04
N LYS A 640 16.42 14.40 -37.78
CA LYS A 640 17.76 14.71 -37.31
C LYS A 640 17.99 14.12 -35.92
N GLU A 641 17.08 14.35 -34.98
CA GLU A 641 17.15 13.82 -33.62
C GLU A 641 17.15 12.29 -33.64
N LEU A 642 16.31 11.66 -34.47
CA LEU A 642 16.28 10.22 -34.62
C LEU A 642 17.61 9.67 -35.15
N ILE A 643 18.12 10.23 -36.24
CA ILE A 643 19.35 9.79 -36.91
C ILE A 643 20.56 9.97 -35.99
N GLU A 644 20.72 11.13 -35.36
CA GLU A 644 21.86 11.39 -34.49
C GLU A 644 21.79 10.55 -33.21
N THR A 645 20.59 10.33 -32.65
CA THR A 645 20.41 9.43 -31.50
C THR A 645 20.72 7.99 -31.87
N ALA A 646 20.22 7.48 -33.00
CA ALA A 646 20.51 6.14 -33.48
C ALA A 646 22.02 5.92 -33.64
N TRP A 647 22.72 6.81 -34.36
CA TRP A 647 24.17 6.67 -34.52
C TRP A 647 24.94 6.88 -33.20
N GLY A 648 24.49 7.75 -32.31
CA GLY A 648 25.09 7.93 -30.99
C GLY A 648 24.99 6.66 -30.14
N LEU A 649 23.82 6.00 -30.14
CA LEU A 649 23.60 4.72 -29.47
C LEU A 649 24.49 3.63 -30.08
N ALA A 650 24.51 3.49 -31.41
CA ALA A 650 25.32 2.50 -32.10
C ALA A 650 26.82 2.67 -31.79
N ASN A 651 27.33 3.91 -31.85
CA ASN A 651 28.74 4.23 -31.63
C ASN A 651 29.17 4.11 -30.16
N SER A 652 28.24 4.21 -29.21
CA SER A 652 28.54 4.05 -27.78
C SER A 652 29.01 2.65 -27.42
N ASP A 653 28.72 1.67 -28.29
CA ASP A 653 29.00 0.25 -28.09
C ASP A 653 28.42 -0.30 -26.78
N GLN A 654 27.39 0.34 -26.22
CA GLN A 654 26.66 -0.12 -25.04
C GLN A 654 25.36 -0.81 -25.47
N PRO A 655 24.91 -1.85 -24.74
CA PRO A 655 23.56 -2.38 -24.89
C PRO A 655 22.50 -1.30 -24.61
N PHE A 656 21.41 -1.29 -25.39
CA PHE A 656 20.34 -0.33 -25.16
C PHE A 656 18.95 -0.90 -25.44
N LEU A 657 17.97 -0.42 -24.68
CA LEU A 657 16.54 -0.62 -24.92
C LEU A 657 15.92 0.73 -25.25
N TRP A 658 15.41 0.91 -26.47
CA TRP A 658 14.86 2.18 -26.94
C TRP A 658 13.37 2.08 -27.28
N VAL A 659 12.58 2.95 -26.63
CA VAL A 659 11.16 3.12 -26.94
C VAL A 659 10.99 4.10 -28.09
N ILE A 660 10.44 3.60 -29.21
CA ILE A 660 10.01 4.43 -30.35
C ILE A 660 8.51 4.22 -30.55
N ARG A 661 7.72 5.14 -30.02
CA ARG A 661 6.26 5.06 -30.06
C ARG A 661 5.73 5.35 -31.48
N PRO A 662 4.66 4.67 -31.93
CA PRO A 662 4.01 5.03 -33.18
C PRO A 662 3.60 6.52 -33.23
N GLY A 663 4.02 7.22 -34.29
CA GLY A 663 3.76 8.64 -34.50
C GLY A 663 4.68 9.61 -33.73
N SER A 664 5.65 9.11 -32.95
CA SER A 664 6.64 9.95 -32.26
C SER A 664 7.75 10.46 -33.18
N VAL A 665 7.86 9.95 -34.41
CA VAL A 665 8.77 10.47 -35.44
C VAL A 665 7.94 11.16 -36.51
N SER A 666 8.33 12.38 -36.87
CA SER A 666 7.62 13.16 -37.89
C SER A 666 7.61 12.43 -39.23
N GLY A 667 6.43 12.13 -39.78
CA GLY A 667 6.28 11.49 -41.09
C GLY A 667 6.36 9.95 -41.14
N PHE A 668 6.62 9.26 -40.02
CA PHE A 668 6.80 7.79 -40.01
C PHE A 668 5.97 7.07 -38.95
N GLN A 669 5.65 5.79 -39.20
CA GLN A 669 4.76 5.02 -38.32
C GLN A 669 5.44 4.26 -37.16
N CYS A 670 6.74 3.87 -37.21
CA CYS A 670 7.52 3.41 -36.03
C CYS A 670 8.97 2.99 -36.39
N ALA A 671 9.15 2.00 -37.29
CA ALA A 671 10.44 1.32 -37.51
C ALA A 671 11.10 1.61 -38.88
N GLU A 672 10.33 2.13 -39.85
CA GLU A 672 10.82 2.48 -41.20
C GLU A 672 11.71 3.74 -41.22
N ALA A 673 11.89 4.40 -40.07
CA ALA A 673 12.61 5.67 -39.95
C ALA A 673 14.08 5.50 -39.52
N LEU A 674 14.52 4.29 -39.14
CA LEU A 674 15.90 4.09 -38.70
C LEU A 674 16.87 4.18 -39.88
N PRO A 675 18.11 4.70 -39.69
CA PRO A 675 19.08 4.83 -40.76
C PRO A 675 19.46 3.49 -41.39
N ASP A 676 19.69 3.47 -42.71
CA ASP A 676 20.19 2.30 -43.41
C ASP A 676 21.46 1.73 -42.76
N GLY A 677 21.46 0.43 -42.50
CA GLY A 677 22.59 -0.29 -41.89
C GLY A 677 22.68 -0.18 -40.37
N PHE A 678 21.79 0.58 -39.70
CA PHE A 678 21.75 0.70 -38.24
C PHE A 678 21.55 -0.67 -37.55
N GLU A 679 20.54 -1.44 -37.98
CA GLU A 679 20.25 -2.77 -37.39
C GLU A 679 21.46 -3.72 -37.50
N LYS A 680 22.16 -3.69 -38.64
CA LYS A 680 23.35 -4.51 -38.88
C LYS A 680 24.52 -4.09 -37.97
N MET A 681 24.68 -2.79 -37.72
CA MET A 681 25.73 -2.26 -36.83
C MET A 681 25.47 -2.60 -35.36
N VAL A 682 24.20 -2.56 -34.96
CA VAL A 682 23.80 -2.79 -33.57
C VAL A 682 23.74 -4.28 -33.22
N GLY A 683 23.18 -5.10 -34.11
CA GLY A 683 22.99 -6.54 -33.87
C GLY A 683 22.12 -6.79 -32.63
N GLU A 684 22.49 -7.79 -31.82
CA GLU A 684 21.71 -8.20 -30.62
C GLU A 684 21.86 -7.24 -29.42
N ARG A 685 22.74 -6.24 -29.50
CA ARG A 685 23.01 -5.28 -28.42
C ARG A 685 21.87 -4.27 -28.22
N GLY A 686 21.03 -4.07 -29.23
CA GLY A 686 19.92 -3.12 -29.17
C GLY A 686 18.57 -3.80 -29.26
N ARG A 687 17.62 -3.33 -28.47
CA ARG A 687 16.21 -3.70 -28.55
C ARG A 687 15.38 -2.44 -28.75
N ILE A 688 14.49 -2.45 -29.75
CA ILE A 688 13.54 -1.36 -29.99
C ILE A 688 12.13 -1.90 -29.76
N VAL A 689 11.34 -1.16 -28.98
CA VAL A 689 9.94 -1.49 -28.69
C VAL A 689 9.06 -0.27 -28.86
N LYS A 690 7.76 -0.48 -29.07
CA LYS A 690 6.78 0.60 -29.25
C LYS A 690 6.44 1.30 -27.94
N TRP A 691 6.33 0.52 -26.87
CA TRP A 691 6.01 1.00 -25.54
C TRP A 691 6.50 -0.03 -24.53
N ALA A 692 7.25 0.39 -23.52
CA ALA A 692 7.84 -0.51 -22.53
C ALA A 692 7.11 -0.40 -21.18
N PRO A 693 7.03 -1.47 -20.38
CA PRO A 693 6.63 -1.42 -18.98
C PRO A 693 7.70 -0.69 -18.15
N GLN A 694 7.78 0.63 -18.29
CA GLN A 694 8.91 1.45 -17.84
C GLN A 694 9.27 1.24 -16.37
N LYS A 695 8.28 1.11 -15.48
CA LYS A 695 8.51 0.84 -14.05
C LYS A 695 9.31 -0.45 -13.84
N GLN A 696 8.97 -1.51 -14.59
CA GLN A 696 9.68 -2.79 -14.54
C GLN A 696 11.07 -2.69 -15.17
N VAL A 697 11.18 -1.98 -16.30
CA VAL A 697 12.47 -1.75 -16.97
C VAL A 697 13.44 -1.02 -16.06
N LEU A 698 13.03 0.10 -15.45
CA LEU A 698 13.88 0.87 -14.55
C LEU A 698 14.28 0.07 -13.30
N ALA A 699 13.39 -0.79 -12.79
CA ALA A 699 13.68 -1.68 -11.66
C ALA A 699 14.58 -2.87 -12.04
N HIS A 700 14.81 -3.12 -13.33
CA HIS A 700 15.53 -4.31 -13.79
C HIS A 700 17.04 -4.22 -13.51
N PRO A 701 17.69 -5.25 -12.93
CA PRO A 701 19.11 -5.21 -12.54
C PRO A 701 20.10 -4.91 -13.69
N SER A 702 19.72 -5.24 -14.93
CA SER A 702 20.53 -4.96 -16.13
C SER A 702 20.58 -3.49 -16.52
N VAL A 703 19.62 -2.66 -16.10
CA VAL A 703 19.58 -1.24 -16.49
C VAL A 703 20.58 -0.44 -15.67
N ALA A 704 21.47 0.29 -16.36
CA ALA A 704 22.53 1.07 -15.75
C ALA A 704 22.36 2.59 -15.90
N GLY A 705 21.54 3.03 -16.85
CA GLY A 705 21.30 4.45 -17.10
C GLY A 705 20.01 4.68 -17.88
N PHE A 706 19.48 5.89 -17.80
CA PHE A 706 18.25 6.29 -18.44
C PHE A 706 18.41 7.56 -19.27
N PHE A 707 18.35 7.43 -20.59
CA PHE A 707 18.23 8.56 -21.51
C PHE A 707 16.75 8.98 -21.59
N THR A 708 16.45 10.13 -21.00
CA THR A 708 15.09 10.60 -20.75
C THR A 708 14.84 12.03 -21.19
N HIS A 709 13.57 12.31 -21.50
CA HIS A 709 13.04 13.65 -21.70
C HIS A 709 12.89 14.48 -20.42
N CYS A 710 13.11 13.89 -19.24
CA CYS A 710 12.99 14.55 -17.92
C CYS A 710 11.56 14.94 -17.50
N GLY A 711 10.53 14.25 -18.00
CA GLY A 711 9.19 14.35 -17.41
C GLY A 711 9.21 13.93 -15.94
N TRP A 712 8.42 14.60 -15.10
CA TRP A 712 8.54 14.46 -13.65
C TRP A 712 8.28 13.03 -13.14
N ASN A 713 7.25 12.34 -13.62
CA ASN A 713 6.99 10.95 -13.23
C ASN A 713 8.19 10.04 -13.52
N SER A 714 8.73 10.09 -14.75
CA SER A 714 9.87 9.27 -15.16
C SER A 714 11.15 9.63 -14.39
N THR A 715 11.31 10.89 -14.01
CA THR A 715 12.42 11.35 -13.17
C THR A 715 12.37 10.67 -11.81
N VAL A 716 11.21 10.73 -11.15
CA VAL A 716 11.03 10.18 -9.81
C VAL A 716 11.10 8.64 -9.83
N GLU A 717 10.56 7.98 -10.86
CA GLU A 717 10.73 6.53 -11.10
C GLU A 717 12.22 6.15 -11.21
N SER A 718 13.00 6.88 -12.02
CA SER A 718 14.43 6.61 -12.22
C SER A 718 15.23 6.70 -10.91
N ILE A 719 14.95 7.73 -10.10
CA ILE A 719 15.64 7.91 -8.82
C ILE A 719 15.25 6.78 -7.85
N CYS A 720 13.97 6.42 -7.78
CA CYS A 720 13.50 5.31 -6.95
C CYS A 720 14.15 3.97 -7.30
N GLU A 721 14.58 3.79 -8.55
CA GLU A 721 15.27 2.59 -9.02
C GLU A 721 16.80 2.70 -9.12
N GLN A 722 17.40 3.81 -8.65
CA GLN A 722 18.85 4.01 -8.61
C GLN A 722 19.47 4.12 -10.01
N VAL A 723 18.69 4.56 -10.99
CA VAL A 723 19.13 4.69 -12.38
C VAL A 723 19.52 6.15 -12.65
N PRO A 724 20.80 6.45 -12.94
CA PRO A 724 21.26 7.78 -13.30
C PRO A 724 20.81 8.17 -14.72
N MET A 725 20.70 9.48 -14.98
CA MET A 725 20.03 9.97 -16.19
C MET A 725 20.95 10.68 -17.20
N ILE A 726 20.57 10.58 -18.48
CA ILE A 726 20.97 11.52 -19.55
C ILE A 726 19.72 12.32 -19.89
N CYS A 727 19.81 13.63 -19.67
CA CYS A 727 18.68 14.55 -19.68
C CYS A 727 18.60 15.27 -21.03
N ARG A 728 17.53 15.02 -21.79
CA ARG A 728 17.24 15.68 -23.06
C ARG A 728 15.84 16.31 -23.04
N PRO A 729 15.69 17.51 -22.49
CA PRO A 729 14.37 18.14 -22.35
C PRO A 729 13.83 18.65 -23.70
N PHE A 730 12.51 18.73 -23.85
CA PHE A 730 11.86 19.26 -25.05
C PHE A 730 10.88 20.41 -24.76
N LEU A 731 9.94 20.21 -23.83
CA LEU A 731 8.83 21.15 -23.61
C LEU A 731 8.29 21.10 -22.18
N GLY A 732 7.50 22.11 -21.81
CA GLY A 732 6.81 22.18 -20.53
C GLY A 732 7.79 22.25 -19.36
N ASP A 733 7.65 21.35 -18.40
CA ASP A 733 8.47 21.26 -17.19
C ASP A 733 9.87 20.69 -17.41
N GLN A 734 10.08 20.03 -18.56
CA GLN A 734 11.29 19.26 -18.83
C GLN A 734 12.59 20.07 -18.77
N PRO A 735 12.70 21.30 -19.32
CA PRO A 735 13.92 22.09 -19.23
C PRO A 735 14.30 22.43 -17.79
N VAL A 736 13.31 22.78 -16.96
CA VAL A 736 13.50 23.03 -15.52
C VAL A 736 13.98 21.77 -14.83
N ASN A 737 13.29 20.64 -15.04
CA ASN A 737 13.66 19.36 -14.44
C ASN A 737 15.09 18.94 -14.84
N ALA A 738 15.44 19.00 -16.13
CA ALA A 738 16.77 18.67 -16.64
C ALA A 738 17.86 19.53 -15.98
N ARG A 739 17.61 20.82 -15.80
CA ARG A 739 18.55 21.74 -15.14
C ARG A 739 18.73 21.41 -13.66
N TYR A 740 17.64 21.12 -12.94
CA TYR A 740 17.72 20.71 -11.54
C TYR A 740 18.42 19.36 -11.38
N LEU A 741 18.12 18.39 -12.24
CA LEU A 741 18.76 17.07 -12.25
C LEU A 741 20.27 17.15 -12.49
N SER A 742 20.72 18.05 -13.37
CA SER A 742 22.14 18.19 -13.69
C SER A 742 22.91 19.09 -12.73
N GLN A 743 22.31 20.17 -12.22
CA GLN A 743 23.02 21.19 -11.43
C GLN A 743 22.79 21.10 -9.93
N ILE A 744 21.56 20.80 -9.50
CA ILE A 744 21.18 20.78 -8.08
C ILE A 744 21.34 19.37 -7.51
N TYR A 745 20.59 18.42 -8.07
CA TYR A 745 20.59 17.03 -7.60
C TYR A 745 21.86 16.29 -8.07
N LYS A 746 22.39 16.67 -9.25
CA LYS A 746 23.59 16.07 -9.87
C LYS A 746 23.43 14.56 -10.06
N VAL A 747 22.25 14.13 -10.49
CA VAL A 747 21.86 12.73 -10.73
C VAL A 747 21.76 12.38 -12.22
N GLY A 748 22.19 13.30 -13.08
CA GLY A 748 22.30 13.06 -14.52
C GLY A 748 23.11 14.12 -15.25
N PHE A 749 23.34 13.89 -16.54
CA PHE A 749 24.01 14.82 -17.44
C PHE A 749 23.02 15.44 -18.43
N GLU A 750 23.03 16.76 -18.57
CA GLU A 750 22.26 17.46 -19.62
C GLU A 750 22.94 17.26 -20.97
N LEU A 751 22.17 16.82 -21.97
CA LEU A 751 22.62 16.70 -23.35
C LEU A 751 22.40 18.04 -24.06
N GLU A 752 23.47 18.82 -24.21
CA GLU A 752 23.37 20.19 -24.74
C GLU A 752 23.21 20.27 -26.26
N ALA A 753 23.62 19.24 -27.00
CA ALA A 753 23.58 19.22 -28.46
C ALA A 753 23.23 17.83 -28.99
N ILE A 754 22.48 17.83 -30.10
CA ILE A 754 22.01 16.63 -30.78
C ILE A 754 22.94 16.33 -31.95
N GLU A 755 24.07 15.75 -31.57
CA GLU A 755 25.12 15.26 -32.43
C GLU A 755 25.52 13.88 -31.93
N ARG A 756 25.63 12.90 -32.83
CA ARG A 756 25.96 11.51 -32.48
C ARG A 756 27.22 11.39 -31.64
N THR A 757 28.20 12.27 -31.84
CA THR A 757 29.47 12.26 -31.10
C THR A 757 29.30 12.77 -29.66
N VAL A 758 28.39 13.72 -29.44
CA VAL A 758 28.05 14.23 -28.11
C VAL A 758 27.22 13.19 -27.36
N ILE A 759 26.25 12.57 -28.03
CA ILE A 759 25.43 11.48 -27.49
C ILE A 759 26.31 10.31 -27.08
N GLU A 760 27.16 9.81 -27.98
CA GLU A 760 28.10 8.73 -27.71
C GLU A 760 28.98 9.03 -26.49
N LYS A 761 29.61 10.21 -26.46
CA LYS A 761 30.48 10.62 -25.35
C LYS A 761 29.72 10.68 -24.03
N THR A 762 28.48 11.18 -24.04
CA THR A 762 27.66 11.31 -22.83
C THR A 762 27.22 9.94 -22.30
N ILE A 763 26.86 9.01 -23.20
CA ILE A 763 26.55 7.61 -22.85
C ILE A 763 27.79 6.96 -22.23
N ARG A 764 28.93 7.01 -22.91
CA ARG A 764 30.19 6.43 -22.40
C ARG A 764 30.60 7.08 -21.08
N LYS A 765 30.41 8.39 -20.93
CA LYS A 765 30.67 9.13 -19.68
C LYS A 765 29.83 8.58 -18.53
N LEU A 766 28.52 8.46 -18.71
CA LEU A 766 27.62 7.91 -17.70
C LEU A 766 27.98 6.46 -17.32
N MET A 767 28.26 5.63 -18.31
CA MET A 767 28.34 4.17 -18.15
C MET A 767 29.73 3.68 -17.75
N LEU A 768 30.80 4.36 -18.18
CA LEU A 768 32.17 3.81 -18.16
C LEU A 768 33.19 4.65 -17.36
N THR A 769 32.82 5.83 -16.86
CA THR A 769 33.77 6.74 -16.19
C THR A 769 33.49 6.88 -14.69
N GLU A 770 34.49 7.36 -13.94
CA GLU A 770 34.33 7.67 -12.51
C GLU A 770 33.29 8.77 -12.27
N GLU A 771 33.19 9.77 -13.16
CA GLU A 771 32.13 10.79 -13.06
C GLU A 771 30.74 10.16 -13.16
N GLY A 772 30.54 9.14 -14.00
CA GLY A 772 29.30 8.37 -14.07
C GLY A 772 29.00 7.60 -12.79
N LYS A 773 30.03 7.02 -12.16
CA LYS A 773 29.89 6.34 -10.85
C LYS A 773 29.52 7.31 -9.73
N ASP A 774 30.08 8.52 -9.74
CA ASP A 774 29.72 9.58 -8.78
C ASP A 774 28.26 10.02 -8.92
N VAL A 775 27.78 10.16 -10.17
CA VAL A 775 26.37 10.43 -10.45
C VAL A 775 25.49 9.28 -9.92
N LYS A 776 25.86 8.02 -10.21
CA LYS A 776 25.12 6.86 -9.70
C LYS A 776 25.07 6.82 -8.18
N LYS A 777 26.19 7.12 -7.49
CA LYS A 777 26.24 7.21 -6.03
C LYS A 777 25.23 8.24 -5.51
N ARG A 778 25.14 9.42 -6.14
CA ARG A 778 24.16 10.45 -5.76
C ARG A 778 22.72 9.98 -5.92
N VAL A 779 22.40 9.24 -7.00
CA VAL A 779 21.06 8.66 -7.17
C VAL A 779 20.75 7.66 -6.06
N VAL A 780 21.73 6.81 -5.69
CA VAL A 780 21.59 5.84 -4.59
C VAL A 780 21.34 6.55 -3.25
N ASP A 781 22.13 7.57 -2.93
CA ASP A 781 21.96 8.37 -1.71
C ASP A 781 20.57 9.04 -1.67
N MET A 782 20.14 9.56 -2.82
CA MET A 782 18.83 10.20 -2.97
C MET A 782 17.67 9.21 -2.82
N LYS A 783 17.80 7.98 -3.35
CA LYS A 783 16.84 6.90 -3.08
C LYS A 783 16.72 6.59 -1.60
N GLN A 784 17.82 6.58 -0.85
CA GLN A 784 17.77 6.30 0.58
C GLN A 784 16.91 7.34 1.32
N ASN A 785 17.04 8.61 0.95
CA ASN A 785 16.17 9.68 1.47
C ASN A 785 14.71 9.45 1.10
N ILE A 786 14.45 9.06 -0.16
CA ILE A 786 13.09 8.74 -0.62
C ILE A 786 12.47 7.60 0.20
N VAL A 787 13.23 6.52 0.38
CA VAL A 787 12.78 5.35 1.15
C VAL A 787 12.49 5.75 2.60
N ALA A 788 13.36 6.55 3.23
CA ALA A 788 13.14 7.03 4.59
C ALA A 788 11.89 7.90 4.72
N ALA A 789 11.62 8.78 3.74
CA ALA A 789 10.42 9.61 3.70
C ALA A 789 9.12 8.79 3.59
N MET A 790 9.16 7.62 2.95
CA MET A 790 8.02 6.73 2.76
C MET A 790 7.77 5.74 3.91
N GLN A 791 8.77 5.47 4.77
CA GLN A 791 8.59 4.56 5.90
C GLN A 791 7.53 5.08 6.89
N ILE A 792 7.03 4.19 7.76
CA ILE A 792 6.17 4.58 8.90
C ILE A 792 6.89 5.71 9.67
N GLU A 793 6.15 6.75 10.04
CA GLU A 793 6.67 7.99 10.63
C GLU A 793 7.58 8.87 9.73
N GLY A 794 7.84 8.47 8.48
CA GLY A 794 8.52 9.28 7.47
C GLY A 794 7.67 10.47 7.00
N THR A 795 8.31 11.45 6.37
CA THR A 795 7.68 12.73 5.94
C THR A 795 6.52 12.53 4.96
N SER A 796 6.70 11.77 3.88
CA SER A 796 5.63 11.46 2.92
C SER A 796 4.51 10.63 3.54
N HIS A 797 4.84 9.68 4.43
CA HIS A 797 3.84 8.88 5.15
C HIS A 797 3.00 9.74 6.11
N LYS A 798 3.64 10.66 6.86
CA LYS A 798 2.96 11.64 7.72
C LYS A 798 2.06 12.57 6.92
N ASN A 799 2.56 13.15 5.83
CA ASN A 799 1.76 14.00 4.96
C ASN A 799 0.55 13.27 4.35
N LEU A 800 0.68 11.95 4.10
CA LEU A 800 -0.45 11.14 3.66
C LEU A 800 -1.49 10.98 4.78
N ASN A 801 -1.07 10.64 6.00
CA ASN A 801 -1.99 10.53 7.14
C ASN A 801 -2.66 11.88 7.42
N ASP A 802 -1.91 12.98 7.38
CA ASP A 802 -2.43 14.33 7.54
C ASP A 802 -3.44 14.69 6.43
N LEU A 803 -3.19 14.26 5.19
CA LEU A 803 -4.13 14.42 4.07
C LEU A 803 -5.43 13.63 4.31
N VAL A 804 -5.32 12.37 4.77
CA VAL A 804 -6.47 11.50 5.07
C VAL A 804 -7.30 12.12 6.19
N ASP A 805 -6.66 12.50 7.30
CA ASP A 805 -7.31 13.15 8.43
C ASP A 805 -7.97 14.47 8.00
N PHE A 806 -7.28 15.25 7.17
CA PHE A 806 -7.82 16.49 6.61
C PHE A 806 -9.08 16.23 5.79
N ILE A 807 -9.05 15.29 4.83
CA ILE A 807 -10.20 14.93 3.99
C ILE A 807 -11.35 14.42 4.87
N SER A 808 -11.07 13.55 5.84
CA SER A 808 -12.10 13.01 6.73
C SER A 808 -12.74 14.07 7.63
N ALA A 809 -11.99 15.11 8.00
CA ALA A 809 -12.48 16.24 8.79
C ALA A 809 -13.20 17.33 7.96
N LEU A 810 -13.17 17.26 6.62
CA LEU A 810 -13.84 18.26 5.78
C LEU A 810 -15.36 18.24 6.02
N PRO A 811 -15.99 19.42 6.14
CA PRO A 811 -17.44 19.48 6.14
C PRO A 811 -17.95 19.03 4.77
N SER A 812 -19.08 18.34 4.75
CA SER A 812 -19.69 17.92 3.48
C SER A 812 -19.98 19.11 2.56
N ARG A 813 -20.28 20.28 3.12
CA ARG A 813 -20.47 21.52 2.37
C ARG A 813 -19.81 22.70 3.09
N LEU A 814 -19.19 23.58 2.33
CA LEU A 814 -18.63 24.82 2.83
C LEU A 814 -19.75 25.80 3.21
N THR A 815 -19.51 26.59 4.26
CA THR A 815 -20.43 27.66 4.66
C THR A 815 -20.51 28.71 3.56
N PRO A 816 -21.70 29.25 3.24
CA PRO A 816 -21.80 30.37 2.32
C PRO A 816 -20.94 31.52 2.84
N PRO A 817 -20.19 32.23 1.97
CA PRO A 817 -19.46 33.40 2.39
C PRO A 817 -20.43 34.38 3.05
N LEU A 818 -20.07 34.90 4.23
CA LEU A 818 -20.78 36.00 4.86
C LEU A 818 -20.88 37.14 3.84
N PRO A 819 -22.06 37.75 3.62
CA PRO A 819 -22.16 38.89 2.72
C PRO A 819 -21.27 40.01 3.27
N ILE A 820 -20.15 40.26 2.59
CA ILE A 820 -19.28 41.40 2.89
C ILE A 820 -20.05 42.64 2.44
N VAL A 821 -20.71 43.30 3.39
CA VAL A 821 -21.23 44.65 3.19
C VAL A 821 -20.01 45.57 3.11
N GLY A 822 -19.62 45.91 1.88
CA GLY A 822 -18.63 46.95 1.61
C GLY A 822 -17.27 46.45 1.11
N ALA A 823 -17.24 45.83 -0.07
CA ALA A 823 -16.08 45.89 -0.94
C ALA A 823 -16.56 45.99 -2.40
N ILE A 824 -16.11 47.04 -3.08
CA ILE A 824 -16.47 47.38 -4.45
C ILE A 824 -16.08 46.22 -5.36
N MET A 825 -17.05 45.75 -6.15
CA MET A 825 -16.86 44.74 -7.19
C MET A 825 -15.76 45.18 -8.17
N SER A 826 -14.67 44.40 -8.25
CA SER A 826 -13.85 44.31 -9.46
C SER A 826 -13.98 42.90 -10.03
N SER A 827 -15.20 42.53 -10.42
CA SER A 827 -15.46 41.36 -11.25
C SER A 827 -15.26 41.74 -12.72
N ASN A 828 -14.01 41.76 -13.17
CA ASN A 828 -13.74 41.62 -14.61
C ASN A 828 -13.62 40.12 -14.91
N HIS A 829 -14.76 39.43 -14.94
CA HIS A 829 -14.88 38.21 -15.73
C HIS A 829 -14.70 38.61 -17.20
N ILE A 830 -13.55 38.29 -17.78
CA ILE A 830 -13.37 38.35 -19.22
C ILE A 830 -14.22 37.23 -19.80
N ALA A 831 -15.43 37.58 -20.20
CA ALA A 831 -16.19 36.81 -21.18
C ALA A 831 -15.41 36.88 -22.49
N SER A 832 -14.58 35.87 -22.76
CA SER A 832 -13.90 35.70 -24.04
C SER A 832 -14.96 35.46 -25.11
N LYS A 833 -15.37 36.54 -25.77
CA LYS A 833 -16.09 36.47 -27.04
C LYS A 833 -15.25 35.65 -28.01
N CYS A 834 -15.87 34.59 -28.53
CA CYS A 834 -15.44 33.87 -29.71
C CYS A 834 -15.09 34.89 -30.81
N ILE A 835 -13.81 35.07 -31.11
CA ILE A 835 -13.36 35.69 -32.35
C ILE A 835 -12.86 34.54 -33.22
N ILE A 836 -13.74 34.13 -34.13
CA ILE A 836 -13.37 33.41 -35.33
C ILE A 836 -12.59 34.42 -36.18
N GLU A 837 -11.29 34.22 -36.39
CA GLU A 837 -10.62 34.45 -37.68
C GLU A 837 -9.14 34.03 -37.65
N SER A 838 -8.81 33.20 -38.65
CA SER A 838 -7.52 32.70 -39.18
C SER A 838 -6.49 32.11 -38.22
#